data_AF-M1CUD7-F1
#
_entry.id   AF-M1CUD7-F1
#
_cell.length_a   1.000
_cell.length_b   1.000
_cell.length_c   1.000
_cell.angle_alpha   90.00
_cell.angle_beta   90.00
_cell.angle_gamma   90.00
#
_symmetry.space_group_name_H-M   'P 1'
#
loop_
_entity.id
_entity.type
_entity.pdbx_description
1 polymer ?
#
loop_
_entity_poly.entity_id
_entity_poly.type
_entity_poly.pdbx_seq_one_letter_code
_entity_poly.pdbx_strand_id
1 'polypeptide(L)'
;MISGKIPENIGLFSMLKVLDFGGNVLVGSIPKSIANISNLEFLTLASNQLIGEIPRELGLLKNLKLIYLGYNNFSGGIPEEIGELSSLYHLDLVYNNLTGEIPSSLGNLTNLEYLFLYINKLTGPIPRSLFNLKKIISLDLSDNFLSGEIPELISQLQNLEVLQLFANNFTGRIPNTLSSLPRLQVLQLWSNKLSGEIPKDLGKHNNLTILDLSTNNLTGKIPETICYFNHLFKLILFSNSLHGEIPVSLSHCKSLQRVRLQNNHLTGELSPEFTKLPLVYFLDISGNNLFGSISERRWDMPSLQMLNLAKNKFFGTLPDSFGSKKLENLDLSENDFNGTIPKNFGELSELMELKLRSNKLSGEIPNELSSCKKIVSLDLSHNRFSGQIPTSLSEMQVLSLLDLSMNELSGEIPPNLGKVESLVLVNISHNHFSGYLPSTGAFLAINSSAVVGNQLCARGDDITSGLTPCKSLKKSSIWWFFLTFLLGILVLLVFSALVIVFIQRRRELKLKKVESTTQDGNNWEIQFFDSKASKSITLDDILGIGVSYKGFYSEISNMQVFVKKLNVNIPTSFWTNIQELGNIRHPNVVKILAACKSEKGGILVYEYVEGKDLSEVIRVMSWERRQKVAIGISRALKYLHCSCSQSIFIGDLSTRKVIIDGKDEPRLRLSLPTTSYVGPEYNGISERSDIYGFGLVLIELLTGKNRGDAEFGKRESIVDWARYCYSECHLDTWIEPLLKSDAVNNQNKMVEMMNVALQCTASEPAARPCASDVAKTLDSFVRSNSCGLGLKRCGSV
;
A
#
# COMPACT_ATOMS: atom_id res chain seq x y z
N MET A 1 21.99 28.62 2.52
CA MET A 1 20.58 28.64 2.94
C MET A 1 20.40 29.77 3.93
N ILE A 2 19.58 30.76 3.56
CA ILE A 2 19.19 31.88 4.41
C ILE A 2 18.07 31.40 5.33
N SER A 3 18.11 31.78 6.62
CA SER A 3 17.13 31.38 7.64
C SER A 3 16.62 32.60 8.42
N GLY A 4 15.51 32.42 9.14
CA GLY A 4 14.89 33.48 9.92
C GLY A 4 13.78 34.21 9.15
N LYS A 5 13.35 35.36 9.68
CA LYS A 5 12.27 36.17 9.08
C LYS A 5 12.84 37.17 8.08
N ILE A 6 12.07 37.50 7.05
CA ILE A 6 12.36 38.65 6.20
C ILE A 6 12.16 39.93 7.04
N PRO A 7 13.18 40.77 7.23
CA PRO A 7 13.09 41.94 8.09
C PRO A 7 12.27 43.06 7.44
N GLU A 8 11.57 43.86 8.24
CA GLU A 8 10.82 45.05 7.76
C GLU A 8 11.73 46.08 7.06
N ASN A 9 13.03 46.07 7.35
CA ASN A 9 13.98 46.97 6.69
C ASN A 9 14.20 46.63 5.21
N ILE A 10 13.68 45.50 4.69
CA ILE A 10 13.73 45.18 3.27
C ILE A 10 13.08 46.27 2.40
N GLY A 11 12.09 46.99 2.93
CA GLY A 11 11.45 48.11 2.26
C GLY A 11 12.35 49.33 2.02
N LEU A 12 13.54 49.39 2.63
CA LEU A 12 14.50 50.49 2.42
C LEU A 12 15.20 50.39 1.05
N PHE A 13 15.18 49.23 0.40
CA PHE A 13 15.83 49.01 -0.90
C PHE A 13 14.93 49.45 -2.07
N SER A 14 14.45 50.70 -2.07
CA SER A 14 13.46 51.22 -3.04
C SER A 14 13.88 51.16 -4.52
N MET A 15 15.18 51.04 -4.80
CA MET A 15 15.74 50.92 -6.16
C MET A 15 15.81 49.47 -6.67
N LEU A 16 15.46 48.48 -5.84
CA LEU A 16 15.57 47.07 -6.19
C LEU A 16 14.55 46.70 -7.27
N LYS A 17 15.00 45.96 -8.29
CA LYS A 17 14.17 45.43 -9.39
C LYS A 17 13.90 43.93 -9.28
N VAL A 18 14.80 43.21 -8.63
CA VAL A 18 14.77 41.75 -8.53
C VAL A 18 15.01 41.39 -7.07
N LEU A 19 14.05 40.70 -6.47
CA LEU A 19 14.17 40.11 -5.15
C LEU A 19 14.01 38.60 -5.27
N ASP A 20 15.13 37.89 -5.09
CA ASP A 20 15.16 36.43 -5.15
C ASP A 20 15.67 35.85 -3.83
N PHE A 21 14.74 35.26 -3.08
CA PHE A 21 15.02 34.44 -1.90
C PHE A 21 14.51 33.00 -2.06
N GLY A 22 14.30 32.53 -3.29
CA GLY A 22 13.81 31.19 -3.55
C GLY A 22 14.75 30.10 -3.01
N GLY A 23 14.19 28.96 -2.58
CA GLY A 23 14.97 27.77 -2.20
C GLY A 23 15.76 27.92 -0.90
N ASN A 24 15.17 28.56 0.11
CA ASN A 24 15.79 28.80 1.42
C ASN A 24 14.94 28.22 2.55
N VAL A 25 15.25 28.57 3.81
CA VAL A 25 14.51 28.14 5.01
C VAL A 25 13.95 29.34 5.78
N LEU A 26 13.46 30.34 5.04
CA LEU A 26 12.85 31.53 5.62
C LEU A 26 11.50 31.20 6.27
N VAL A 27 11.21 31.83 7.39
CA VAL A 27 10.01 31.62 8.22
C VAL A 27 9.28 32.93 8.48
N GLY A 28 8.06 32.86 9.02
CA GLY A 28 7.24 34.04 9.31
C GLY A 28 6.49 34.56 8.08
N SER A 29 5.89 35.74 8.20
CA SER A 29 5.10 36.37 7.13
C SER A 29 5.94 37.26 6.22
N ILE A 30 5.43 37.54 5.02
CA ILE A 30 5.99 38.59 4.15
C ILE A 30 5.76 39.94 4.85
N PRO A 31 6.82 40.73 5.11
CA PRO A 31 6.68 42.04 5.75
C PRO A 31 6.00 43.02 4.80
N LYS A 32 5.10 43.85 5.34
CA LYS A 32 4.30 44.81 4.54
C LYS A 32 5.16 45.87 3.87
N SER A 33 6.30 46.19 4.48
CA SER A 33 7.33 47.07 3.92
C SER A 33 7.86 46.64 2.55
N ILE A 34 7.64 45.39 2.11
CA ILE A 34 7.96 44.97 0.73
C ILE A 34 7.29 45.87 -0.32
N ALA A 35 6.14 46.46 0.01
CA ALA A 35 5.42 47.40 -0.86
C ALA A 35 6.17 48.72 -1.10
N ASN A 36 7.20 49.04 -0.30
CA ASN A 36 8.04 50.22 -0.49
C ASN A 36 9.08 50.04 -1.61
N ILE A 37 9.24 48.82 -2.13
CA ILE A 37 10.16 48.50 -3.22
C ILE A 37 9.47 48.78 -4.57
N SER A 38 9.09 50.03 -4.81
CA SER A 38 8.19 50.42 -5.92
C SER A 38 8.71 50.07 -7.33
N ASN A 39 10.01 49.83 -7.48
CA ASN A 39 10.64 49.46 -8.76
C ASN A 39 10.74 47.94 -8.97
N LEU A 40 10.18 47.12 -8.08
CA LEU A 40 10.28 45.66 -8.15
C LEU A 40 9.57 45.12 -9.40
N GLU A 41 10.29 44.35 -10.20
CA GLU A 41 9.82 43.69 -11.42
C GLU A 41 9.72 42.16 -11.25
N PHE A 42 10.60 41.58 -10.44
CA PHE A 42 10.65 40.14 -10.16
C PHE A 42 10.70 39.88 -8.66
N LEU A 43 9.75 39.09 -8.17
CA LEU A 43 9.69 38.65 -6.78
C LEU A 43 9.61 37.12 -6.74
N THR A 44 10.61 36.49 -6.13
CA THR A 44 10.49 35.07 -5.75
C THR A 44 10.84 34.88 -4.28
N LEU A 45 9.91 34.24 -3.58
CA LEU A 45 10.05 33.73 -2.22
C LEU A 45 9.72 32.23 -2.17
N ALA A 46 9.68 31.57 -3.34
CA ALA A 46 9.23 30.19 -3.47
C ALA A 46 10.14 29.19 -2.74
N SER A 47 9.61 28.03 -2.37
CA SER A 47 10.38 26.98 -1.68
C SER A 47 11.03 27.47 -0.38
N ASN A 48 10.20 27.95 0.53
CA ASN A 48 10.57 28.38 1.89
C ASN A 48 9.54 27.83 2.90
N GLN A 49 9.55 28.32 4.14
CA GLN A 49 8.61 27.97 5.21
C GLN A 49 7.77 29.19 5.65
N LEU A 50 7.46 30.08 4.70
CA LEU A 50 6.72 31.31 4.99
C LEU A 50 5.26 30.98 5.31
N ILE A 51 4.69 31.71 6.28
CA ILE A 51 3.35 31.50 6.83
C ILE A 51 2.52 32.80 6.79
N GLY A 52 1.25 32.72 7.16
CA GLY A 52 0.36 33.86 7.24
C GLY A 52 -0.23 34.24 5.87
N GLU A 53 -0.90 35.37 5.80
CA GLU A 53 -1.54 35.83 4.56
C GLU A 53 -0.55 36.47 3.60
N ILE A 54 -0.84 36.38 2.30
CA ILE A 54 -0.16 37.20 1.29
C ILE A 54 -0.58 38.66 1.55
N PRO A 55 0.36 39.60 1.76
CA PRO A 55 -0.01 40.96 2.12
C PRO A 55 -0.64 41.68 0.93
N ARG A 56 -1.84 42.23 1.13
CA ARG A 56 -2.55 43.07 0.14
C ARG A 56 -1.72 44.23 -0.40
N GLU A 57 -0.80 44.73 0.42
CA GLU A 57 0.10 45.82 0.06
C GLU A 57 0.99 45.47 -1.15
N LEU A 58 1.17 44.18 -1.50
CA LEU A 58 1.81 43.77 -2.76
C LEU A 58 1.13 44.35 -4.00
N GLY A 59 -0.19 44.61 -3.96
CA GLY A 59 -0.92 45.23 -5.05
C GLY A 59 -0.43 46.63 -5.43
N LEU A 60 0.34 47.31 -4.56
CA LEU A 60 0.92 48.62 -4.83
C LEU A 60 2.12 48.58 -5.81
N LEU A 61 2.73 47.41 -6.00
CA LEU A 61 3.96 47.22 -6.78
C LEU A 61 3.67 47.08 -8.30
N LYS A 62 3.16 48.14 -8.93
CA LYS A 62 2.66 48.13 -10.32
C LYS A 62 3.67 47.71 -11.40
N ASN A 63 4.96 47.71 -11.08
CA ASN A 63 6.04 47.28 -11.97
C ASN A 63 6.28 45.76 -11.93
N LEU A 64 5.65 45.01 -11.02
CA LEU A 64 5.81 43.57 -10.91
C LEU A 64 5.33 42.88 -12.19
N LYS A 65 6.20 42.01 -12.70
CA LYS A 65 6.00 41.21 -13.90
C LYS A 65 5.90 39.71 -13.57
N LEU A 66 6.69 39.26 -12.60
CA LEU A 66 6.71 37.87 -12.14
C LEU A 66 6.62 37.79 -10.62
N ILE A 67 5.73 36.93 -10.14
CA ILE A 67 5.58 36.59 -8.73
C ILE A 67 5.65 35.07 -8.60
N TYR A 68 6.62 34.60 -7.79
CA TYR A 68 6.76 33.20 -7.39
C TYR A 68 6.69 33.09 -5.87
N LEU A 69 5.55 32.64 -5.34
CA LEU A 69 5.33 32.41 -3.90
C LEU A 69 5.04 30.93 -3.60
N GLY A 70 5.22 30.06 -4.59
CA GLY A 70 4.91 28.64 -4.48
C GLY A 70 5.73 27.88 -3.45
N TYR A 71 5.26 26.69 -3.05
CA TYR A 71 5.95 25.81 -2.09
C TYR A 71 6.26 26.52 -0.77
N ASN A 72 5.22 27.02 -0.11
CA ASN A 72 5.26 27.67 1.19
C ASN A 72 4.03 27.24 2.02
N ASN A 73 3.80 27.89 3.16
CA ASN A 73 2.68 27.64 4.06
C ASN A 73 1.74 28.85 4.16
N PHE A 74 1.61 29.66 3.10
CA PHE A 74 0.71 30.82 3.10
C PHE A 74 -0.74 30.40 3.29
N SER A 75 -1.48 31.13 4.12
CA SER A 75 -2.89 30.87 4.47
C SER A 75 -3.78 32.06 4.09
N GLY A 76 -5.09 31.97 4.32
CA GLY A 76 -6.03 33.03 3.96
C GLY A 76 -6.36 33.06 2.47
N GLY A 77 -7.01 34.12 2.02
CA GLY A 77 -7.40 34.30 0.61
C GLY A 77 -6.28 34.81 -0.28
N ILE A 78 -6.44 34.68 -1.60
CA ILE A 78 -5.66 35.47 -2.56
C ILE A 78 -6.14 36.93 -2.44
N PRO A 79 -5.27 37.91 -2.15
CA PRO A 79 -5.70 39.31 -2.03
C PRO A 79 -6.27 39.86 -3.33
N GLU A 80 -7.38 40.59 -3.26
CA GLU A 80 -8.02 41.18 -4.44
C GLU A 80 -7.11 42.24 -5.11
N GLU A 81 -6.27 42.91 -4.32
CA GLU A 81 -5.34 43.94 -4.74
C GLU A 81 -4.26 43.42 -5.70
N ILE A 82 -4.00 42.10 -5.74
CA ILE A 82 -3.14 41.50 -6.78
C ILE A 82 -3.70 41.80 -8.17
N GLY A 83 -5.03 41.90 -8.32
CA GLY A 83 -5.69 42.27 -9.58
C GLY A 83 -5.34 43.66 -10.10
N GLU A 84 -4.67 44.50 -9.31
CA GLU A 84 -4.22 45.82 -9.74
C GLU A 84 -2.80 45.84 -10.33
N LEU A 85 -2.11 44.69 -10.40
CA LEU A 85 -0.75 44.56 -10.94
C LEU A 85 -0.74 44.47 -12.47
N SER A 86 -1.07 45.56 -13.15
CA SER A 86 -1.29 45.58 -14.60
C SER A 86 -0.10 45.13 -15.47
N SER A 87 1.13 45.14 -14.94
CA SER A 87 2.34 44.64 -15.65
C SER A 87 2.58 43.13 -15.49
N LEU A 88 1.81 42.46 -14.63
CA LEU A 88 2.04 41.06 -14.28
C LEU A 88 1.72 40.14 -15.44
N TYR A 89 2.69 39.31 -15.83
CA TYR A 89 2.49 38.27 -16.84
C TYR A 89 2.65 36.85 -16.28
N HIS A 90 3.24 36.69 -15.09
CA HIS A 90 3.41 35.39 -14.44
C HIS A 90 3.04 35.46 -12.96
N LEU A 91 2.06 34.65 -12.54
CA LEU A 91 1.64 34.51 -11.15
C LEU A 91 1.64 33.04 -10.73
N ASP A 92 2.55 32.71 -9.80
CA ASP A 92 2.69 31.36 -9.24
C ASP A 92 2.50 31.37 -7.71
N LEU A 93 1.40 30.74 -7.28
CA LEU A 93 1.02 30.54 -5.87
C LEU A 93 0.87 29.04 -5.53
N VAL A 94 1.52 28.14 -6.28
CA VAL A 94 1.38 26.68 -6.13
C VAL A 94 1.71 26.20 -4.72
N TYR A 95 1.07 25.12 -4.26
CA TYR A 95 1.48 24.40 -3.05
C TYR A 95 1.53 25.33 -1.81
N ASN A 96 0.37 25.87 -1.44
CA ASN A 96 0.18 26.74 -0.26
C ASN A 96 -1.15 26.45 0.43
N ASN A 97 -1.39 26.96 1.64
CA ASN A 97 -2.66 26.78 2.37
C ASN A 97 -3.74 27.81 1.99
N LEU A 98 -3.75 28.34 0.77
CA LEU A 98 -4.69 29.39 0.38
C LEU A 98 -6.11 28.85 0.34
N THR A 99 -7.05 29.61 0.90
CA THR A 99 -8.48 29.28 1.07
C THR A 99 -9.35 30.35 0.41
N GLY A 100 -10.67 30.17 0.41
CA GLY A 100 -11.60 31.16 -0.15
C GLY A 100 -11.68 31.09 -1.67
N GLU A 101 -12.39 32.04 -2.26
CA GLU A 101 -12.62 32.08 -3.71
C GLU A 101 -11.45 32.71 -4.47
N ILE A 102 -11.33 32.39 -5.76
CA ILE A 102 -10.43 33.11 -6.68
C ILE A 102 -11.02 34.53 -6.86
N PRO A 103 -10.27 35.62 -6.56
CA PRO A 103 -10.79 36.98 -6.71
C PRO A 103 -11.14 37.31 -8.14
N SER A 104 -12.31 37.92 -8.33
CA SER A 104 -12.74 38.40 -9.66
C SER A 104 -11.79 39.46 -10.22
N SER A 105 -11.10 40.22 -9.37
CA SER A 105 -10.11 41.22 -9.76
C SER A 105 -8.91 40.65 -10.52
N LEU A 106 -8.58 39.36 -10.38
CA LEU A 106 -7.52 38.73 -11.18
C LEU A 106 -7.80 38.80 -12.68
N GLY A 107 -9.08 38.92 -13.08
CA GLY A 107 -9.47 39.13 -14.49
C GLY A 107 -9.02 40.48 -15.07
N ASN A 108 -8.55 41.42 -14.26
CA ASN A 108 -8.02 42.71 -14.72
C ASN A 108 -6.56 42.61 -15.21
N LEU A 109 -5.87 41.50 -14.94
CA LEU A 109 -4.47 41.27 -15.29
C LEU A 109 -4.29 40.94 -16.78
N THR A 110 -4.69 41.84 -17.67
CA THR A 110 -4.76 41.58 -19.12
C THR A 110 -3.42 41.22 -19.80
N ASN A 111 -2.29 41.39 -19.10
CA ASN A 111 -0.97 40.93 -19.52
C ASN A 111 -0.60 39.50 -19.06
N LEU A 112 -1.45 38.84 -18.26
CA LEU A 112 -1.19 37.53 -17.68
C LEU A 112 -1.10 36.44 -18.76
N GLU A 113 0.03 35.74 -18.75
CA GLU A 113 0.34 34.61 -19.63
C GLU A 113 0.31 33.28 -18.87
N TYR A 114 0.71 33.30 -17.59
CA TYR A 114 0.78 32.11 -16.74
C TYR A 114 0.10 32.36 -15.39
N LEU A 115 -0.87 31.51 -15.05
CA LEU A 115 -1.56 31.54 -13.77
C LEU A 115 -1.56 30.13 -13.15
N PHE A 116 -0.81 29.97 -12.06
CA PHE A 116 -0.65 28.70 -11.35
C PHE A 116 -1.13 28.82 -9.91
N LEU A 117 -2.26 28.18 -9.60
CA LEU A 117 -2.90 28.19 -8.29
C LEU A 117 -3.08 26.78 -7.69
N TYR A 118 -2.46 25.76 -8.29
CA TYR A 118 -2.70 24.37 -7.93
C TYR A 118 -2.13 23.94 -6.57
N ILE A 119 -2.68 22.86 -5.99
CA ILE A 119 -2.34 22.33 -4.66
C ILE A 119 -2.59 23.37 -3.55
N ASN A 120 -3.79 23.94 -3.54
CA ASN A 120 -4.29 24.86 -2.51
C ASN A 120 -5.60 24.33 -1.90
N LYS A 121 -6.36 25.19 -1.22
CA LYS A 121 -7.69 24.89 -0.65
C LYS A 121 -8.73 25.89 -1.16
N LEU A 122 -8.57 26.39 -2.39
CA LEU A 122 -9.46 27.38 -3.00
C LEU A 122 -10.83 26.76 -3.29
N THR A 123 -11.88 27.55 -3.11
CA THR A 123 -13.29 27.13 -3.22
C THR A 123 -14.04 28.02 -4.22
N GLY A 124 -15.32 27.73 -4.45
CA GLY A 124 -16.18 28.54 -5.33
C GLY A 124 -15.93 28.29 -6.82
N PRO A 125 -16.63 29.01 -7.71
CA PRO A 125 -16.50 28.85 -9.17
C PRO A 125 -15.32 29.61 -9.75
N ILE A 126 -14.92 29.25 -10.99
CA ILE A 126 -13.98 30.09 -11.76
C ILE A 126 -14.66 31.44 -12.06
N PRO A 127 -14.09 32.58 -11.63
CA PRO A 127 -14.70 33.89 -11.87
C PRO A 127 -14.83 34.17 -13.36
N ARG A 128 -15.99 34.68 -13.78
CA ARG A 128 -16.24 35.02 -15.20
C ARG A 128 -15.25 36.06 -15.75
N SER A 129 -14.70 36.92 -14.90
CA SER A 129 -13.70 37.90 -15.28
C SER A 129 -12.38 37.27 -15.70
N LEU A 130 -12.06 36.05 -15.25
CA LEU A 130 -10.82 35.35 -15.62
C LEU A 130 -10.74 35.05 -17.13
N PHE A 131 -11.89 34.99 -17.81
CA PHE A 131 -11.94 34.81 -19.26
C PHE A 131 -11.59 36.09 -20.05
N ASN A 132 -11.36 37.23 -19.39
CA ASN A 132 -10.82 38.44 -20.00
C ASN A 132 -9.30 38.37 -20.23
N LEU A 133 -8.61 37.36 -19.69
CA LEU A 133 -7.17 37.19 -19.77
C LEU A 133 -6.71 36.67 -21.15
N LYS A 134 -6.88 37.48 -22.18
CA LYS A 134 -6.68 37.08 -23.59
C LYS A 134 -5.25 36.65 -23.94
N LYS A 135 -4.25 36.99 -23.11
CA LYS A 135 -2.85 36.58 -23.28
C LYS A 135 -2.51 35.27 -22.58
N ILE A 136 -3.43 34.68 -21.81
CA ILE A 136 -3.15 33.46 -21.04
C ILE A 136 -2.75 32.32 -21.99
N ILE A 137 -1.62 31.70 -21.67
CA ILE A 137 -1.04 30.54 -22.38
C ILE A 137 -1.27 29.29 -21.53
N SER A 138 -1.05 29.38 -20.22
CA SER A 138 -1.21 28.27 -19.29
C SER A 138 -2.05 28.67 -18.08
N LEU A 139 -3.11 27.91 -17.84
CA LEU A 139 -3.99 28.06 -16.70
C LEU A 139 -4.05 26.74 -15.93
N ASP A 140 -3.49 26.74 -14.72
CA ASP A 140 -3.53 25.59 -13.81
C ASP A 140 -4.20 25.95 -12.49
N LEU A 141 -5.38 25.39 -12.27
CA LEU A 141 -6.20 25.54 -11.08
C LEU A 141 -6.46 24.18 -10.40
N SER A 142 -5.68 23.15 -10.74
CA SER A 142 -5.87 21.77 -10.26
C SER A 142 -5.66 21.60 -8.75
N ASP A 143 -6.04 20.46 -8.19
CA ASP A 143 -5.83 20.11 -6.76
C ASP A 143 -6.32 21.20 -5.79
N ASN A 144 -7.61 21.52 -5.90
CA ASN A 144 -8.31 22.50 -5.08
C ASN A 144 -9.74 22.00 -4.76
N PHE A 145 -10.58 22.85 -4.17
CA PHE A 145 -12.00 22.59 -3.91
C PHE A 145 -12.91 23.45 -4.80
N LEU A 146 -12.45 23.84 -5.99
CA LEU A 146 -13.22 24.65 -6.93
C LEU A 146 -14.45 23.88 -7.42
N SER A 147 -15.53 24.59 -7.70
CA SER A 147 -16.85 24.00 -8.00
C SER A 147 -17.57 24.77 -9.11
N GLY A 148 -18.82 24.41 -9.39
CA GLY A 148 -19.60 25.02 -10.46
C GLY A 148 -19.23 24.47 -11.84
N GLU A 149 -19.74 25.12 -12.89
CA GLU A 149 -19.51 24.71 -14.27
C GLU A 149 -18.31 25.42 -14.89
N ILE A 150 -17.62 24.75 -15.82
CA ILE A 150 -16.69 25.41 -16.73
C ILE A 150 -17.54 26.18 -17.75
N PRO A 151 -17.45 27.52 -17.86
CA PRO A 151 -18.33 28.29 -18.73
C PRO A 151 -17.85 28.30 -20.20
N GLU A 152 -18.79 28.49 -21.13
CA GLU A 152 -18.51 28.67 -22.58
C GLU A 152 -17.63 29.91 -22.89
N LEU A 153 -17.44 30.80 -21.91
CA LEU A 153 -16.50 31.92 -21.99
C LEU A 153 -15.05 31.47 -22.12
N ILE A 154 -14.71 30.20 -21.84
CA ILE A 154 -13.37 29.64 -22.07
C ILE A 154 -12.87 29.90 -23.50
N SER A 155 -13.79 29.97 -24.47
CA SER A 155 -13.52 30.31 -25.87
C SER A 155 -12.90 31.68 -26.10
N GLN A 156 -12.93 32.59 -25.12
CA GLN A 156 -12.28 33.90 -25.24
C GLN A 156 -10.76 33.82 -25.08
N LEU A 157 -10.24 32.73 -24.52
CA LEU A 157 -8.81 32.52 -24.24
C LEU A 157 -8.07 31.98 -25.47
N GLN A 158 -8.03 32.76 -26.54
CA GLN A 158 -7.55 32.34 -27.87
C GLN A 158 -6.05 31.93 -27.91
N ASN A 159 -5.27 32.31 -26.89
CA ASN A 159 -3.85 31.93 -26.76
C ASN A 159 -3.62 30.71 -25.85
N LEU A 160 -4.67 30.14 -25.26
CA LEU A 160 -4.55 29.06 -24.28
C LEU A 160 -4.00 27.78 -24.94
N GLU A 161 -2.89 27.30 -24.42
CA GLU A 161 -2.20 26.08 -24.83
C GLU A 161 -2.39 24.94 -23.82
N VAL A 162 -2.41 25.28 -22.52
CA VAL A 162 -2.50 24.33 -21.41
C VAL A 162 -3.63 24.71 -20.48
N LEU A 163 -4.60 23.81 -20.31
CA LEU A 163 -5.69 23.93 -19.36
C LEU A 163 -5.73 22.74 -18.41
N GLN A 164 -5.48 23.00 -17.13
CA GLN A 164 -5.45 22.00 -16.07
C GLN A 164 -6.43 22.40 -14.95
N LEU A 165 -7.48 21.61 -14.80
CA LEU A 165 -8.55 21.81 -13.81
C LEU A 165 -8.85 20.53 -13.01
N PHE A 166 -7.95 19.55 -13.06
CA PHE A 166 -8.15 18.24 -12.45
C PHE A 166 -8.19 18.28 -10.91
N ALA A 167 -8.66 17.22 -10.28
CA ALA A 167 -8.76 17.08 -8.82
C ALA A 167 -9.47 18.28 -8.17
N ASN A 168 -10.71 18.53 -8.61
CA ASN A 168 -11.59 19.58 -8.12
C ASN A 168 -13.03 19.04 -8.01
N ASN A 169 -14.00 19.92 -7.81
CA ASN A 169 -15.42 19.60 -7.69
C ASN A 169 -16.25 20.22 -8.84
N PHE A 170 -15.68 20.37 -10.04
CA PHE A 170 -16.39 20.91 -11.21
C PHE A 170 -17.51 19.98 -11.66
N THR A 171 -18.65 20.58 -12.01
CA THR A 171 -19.88 19.91 -12.45
C THR A 171 -20.30 20.37 -13.85
N GLY A 172 -21.42 19.85 -14.35
CA GLY A 172 -21.95 20.25 -15.66
C GLY A 172 -21.18 19.60 -16.81
N ARG A 173 -21.33 20.15 -18.02
CA ARG A 173 -20.71 19.62 -19.24
C ARG A 173 -19.36 20.25 -19.53
N ILE A 174 -18.53 19.54 -20.29
CA ILE A 174 -17.37 20.15 -20.95
C ILE A 174 -17.91 21.12 -22.02
N PRO A 175 -17.53 22.42 -22.01
CA PRO A 175 -18.01 23.41 -22.98
C PRO A 175 -17.70 23.02 -24.41
N ASN A 176 -18.69 23.12 -25.30
CA ASN A 176 -18.46 22.79 -26.71
C ASN A 176 -17.48 23.75 -27.37
N THR A 177 -17.48 25.00 -26.92
CA THR A 177 -16.59 26.06 -27.42
C THR A 177 -15.11 25.86 -27.04
N LEU A 178 -14.80 24.92 -26.15
CA LEU A 178 -13.41 24.50 -25.90
C LEU A 178 -12.76 23.93 -27.18
N SER A 179 -13.57 23.33 -28.06
CA SER A 179 -13.15 22.82 -29.36
C SER A 179 -12.68 23.92 -30.32
N SER A 180 -13.06 25.20 -30.10
CA SER A 180 -12.67 26.31 -30.97
C SER A 180 -11.38 27.02 -30.56
N LEU A 181 -10.70 26.56 -29.50
CA LEU A 181 -9.44 27.16 -29.03
C LEU A 181 -8.26 26.71 -29.89
N PRO A 182 -7.71 27.56 -30.78
CA PRO A 182 -6.83 27.11 -31.87
C PRO A 182 -5.47 26.58 -31.39
N ARG A 183 -5.01 26.99 -30.21
CA ARG A 183 -3.69 26.64 -29.67
C ARG A 183 -3.71 25.54 -28.61
N LEU A 184 -4.89 25.05 -28.22
CA LEU A 184 -4.99 24.11 -27.11
C LEU A 184 -4.26 22.80 -27.45
N GLN A 185 -3.34 22.40 -26.58
CA GLN A 185 -2.50 21.21 -26.71
C GLN A 185 -2.71 20.24 -25.54
N VAL A 186 -2.80 20.77 -24.32
CA VAL A 186 -2.93 19.98 -23.10
C VAL A 186 -4.26 20.29 -22.43
N LEU A 187 -5.12 19.28 -22.32
CA LEU A 187 -6.40 19.38 -21.63
C LEU A 187 -6.50 18.30 -20.55
N GLN A 188 -6.50 18.72 -19.28
CA GLN A 188 -6.62 17.80 -18.15
C GLN A 188 -7.73 18.24 -17.19
N LEU A 189 -8.82 17.47 -17.18
CA LEU A 189 -10.03 17.73 -16.38
C LEU A 189 -10.38 16.55 -15.46
N TRP A 190 -9.46 15.61 -15.26
CA TRP A 190 -9.69 14.37 -14.53
C TRP A 190 -10.02 14.57 -13.05
N SER A 191 -10.65 13.59 -12.39
CA SER A 191 -11.08 13.67 -10.98
C SER A 191 -11.92 14.92 -10.69
N ASN A 192 -13.07 14.98 -11.37
CA ASN A 192 -14.11 15.99 -11.17
C ASN A 192 -15.49 15.30 -11.21
N LYS A 193 -16.57 16.08 -11.27
CA LYS A 193 -17.96 15.61 -11.42
C LYS A 193 -18.55 16.05 -12.77
N LEU A 194 -17.71 16.18 -13.80
CA LEU A 194 -18.15 16.56 -15.14
C LEU A 194 -19.03 15.47 -15.74
N SER A 195 -20.01 15.88 -16.54
CA SER A 195 -21.07 15.03 -17.09
C SER A 195 -21.38 15.38 -18.53
N GLY A 196 -22.27 14.62 -19.17
CA GLY A 196 -22.59 14.82 -20.58
C GLY A 196 -21.48 14.35 -21.51
N GLU A 197 -21.58 14.72 -22.79
CA GLU A 197 -20.69 14.20 -23.84
C GLU A 197 -19.37 14.98 -23.93
N ILE A 198 -18.32 14.30 -24.40
CA ILE A 198 -17.09 14.96 -24.86
C ILE A 198 -17.43 15.75 -26.15
N PRO A 199 -17.06 17.03 -26.27
CA PRO A 199 -17.38 17.83 -27.45
C PRO A 199 -16.94 17.15 -28.76
N LYS A 200 -17.89 16.96 -29.68
CA LYS A 200 -17.70 16.20 -30.93
C LYS A 200 -16.63 16.76 -31.88
N ASP A 201 -16.34 18.06 -31.79
CA ASP A 201 -15.36 18.76 -32.61
C ASP A 201 -14.00 18.93 -31.88
N LEU A 202 -13.83 18.34 -30.69
CA LEU A 202 -12.58 18.40 -29.93
C LEU A 202 -11.44 17.71 -30.70
N GLY A 203 -10.31 18.40 -30.89
CA GLY A 203 -9.19 17.94 -31.72
C GLY A 203 -9.29 18.34 -33.20
N LYS A 204 -10.45 18.82 -33.67
CA LYS A 204 -10.64 19.25 -35.07
C LYS A 204 -9.96 20.58 -35.40
N HIS A 205 -10.03 21.54 -34.48
CA HIS A 205 -9.49 22.89 -34.66
C HIS A 205 -8.30 23.17 -33.74
N ASN A 206 -7.85 22.16 -32.98
CA ASN A 206 -6.78 22.30 -32.02
C ASN A 206 -5.86 21.08 -32.01
N ASN A 207 -4.59 21.34 -31.75
CA ASN A 207 -3.53 20.35 -31.90
C ASN A 207 -3.26 19.62 -30.58
N LEU A 208 -4.21 18.80 -30.13
CA LEU A 208 -4.10 18.10 -28.86
C LEU A 208 -2.92 17.12 -28.85
N THR A 209 -2.11 17.21 -27.80
CA THR A 209 -0.99 16.32 -27.50
C THR A 209 -1.28 15.44 -26.28
N ILE A 210 -1.99 16.00 -25.29
CA ILE A 210 -2.42 15.32 -24.07
C ILE A 210 -3.91 15.59 -23.81
N LEU A 211 -4.68 14.53 -23.67
CA LEU A 211 -6.08 14.57 -23.23
C LEU A 211 -6.29 13.63 -22.05
N ASP A 212 -6.65 14.20 -20.90
CA ASP A 212 -7.01 13.43 -19.71
C ASP A 212 -8.35 13.90 -19.12
N LEU A 213 -9.38 13.09 -19.32
CA LEU A 213 -10.75 13.33 -18.83
C LEU A 213 -11.20 12.23 -17.86
N SER A 214 -10.26 11.45 -17.32
CA SER A 214 -10.58 10.28 -16.50
C SER A 214 -11.27 10.61 -15.18
N THR A 215 -11.94 9.64 -14.58
CA THR A 215 -12.58 9.78 -13.26
C THR A 215 -13.57 10.95 -13.22
N ASN A 216 -14.56 10.90 -14.10
CA ASN A 216 -15.67 11.84 -14.19
C ASN A 216 -16.97 11.05 -14.45
N ASN A 217 -18.07 11.74 -14.75
CA ASN A 217 -19.36 11.14 -15.09
C ASN A 217 -19.73 11.38 -16.56
N LEU A 218 -18.73 11.38 -17.47
CA LEU A 218 -18.91 11.66 -18.90
C LEU A 218 -19.63 10.50 -19.60
N THR A 219 -20.48 10.83 -20.56
CA THR A 219 -21.28 9.90 -21.37
C THR A 219 -21.01 10.10 -22.86
N GLY A 220 -21.75 9.40 -23.73
CA GLY A 220 -21.61 9.56 -25.18
C GLY A 220 -20.43 8.78 -25.76
N LYS A 221 -20.15 9.05 -27.04
CA LYS A 221 -19.06 8.41 -27.80
C LYS A 221 -17.76 9.18 -27.63
N ILE A 222 -16.63 8.49 -27.82
CA ILE A 222 -15.35 9.15 -28.03
C ILE A 222 -15.39 9.86 -29.40
N PRO A 223 -15.13 11.18 -29.50
CA PRO A 223 -15.13 11.90 -30.77
C PRO A 223 -14.08 11.40 -31.76
N GLU A 224 -14.45 11.31 -33.05
CA GLU A 224 -13.54 10.87 -34.12
C GLU A 224 -12.40 11.87 -34.37
N THR A 225 -12.59 13.13 -33.98
CA THR A 225 -11.71 14.27 -34.26
C THR A 225 -10.57 14.43 -33.25
N ILE A 226 -10.57 13.68 -32.14
CA ILE A 226 -9.61 13.85 -31.02
C ILE A 226 -8.14 13.78 -31.44
N CYS A 227 -7.83 13.01 -32.49
CA CYS A 227 -6.47 12.91 -33.04
C CYS A 227 -6.39 13.34 -34.52
N TYR A 228 -7.13 14.37 -34.91
CA TYR A 228 -7.15 14.86 -36.29
C TYR A 228 -5.74 15.23 -36.83
N PHE A 229 -4.90 15.87 -36.00
CA PHE A 229 -3.54 16.30 -36.37
C PHE A 229 -2.45 15.24 -36.17
N ASN A 230 -2.78 14.04 -35.70
CA ASN A 230 -1.82 12.97 -35.42
C ASN A 230 -0.64 13.37 -34.49
N HIS A 231 -0.90 14.23 -33.49
CA HIS A 231 0.08 14.58 -32.44
C HIS A 231 -0.32 14.14 -31.02
N LEU A 232 -1.50 13.55 -30.86
CA LEU A 232 -1.98 13.09 -29.56
C LEU A 232 -1.20 11.85 -29.12
N PHE A 233 -0.35 11.99 -28.11
CA PHE A 233 0.45 10.87 -27.59
C PHE A 233 -0.11 10.28 -26.29
N LYS A 234 -0.93 11.03 -25.54
CA LYS A 234 -1.53 10.59 -24.28
C LYS A 234 -3.04 10.79 -24.30
N LEU A 235 -3.79 9.67 -24.32
CA LEU A 235 -5.25 9.64 -24.28
C LEU A 235 -5.72 8.85 -23.07
N ILE A 236 -6.34 9.53 -22.11
CA ILE A 236 -6.76 8.95 -20.83
C ILE A 236 -8.22 9.34 -20.56
N LEU A 237 -9.12 8.36 -20.63
CA LEU A 237 -10.58 8.53 -20.50
C LEU A 237 -11.22 7.54 -19.51
N PHE A 238 -10.41 6.83 -18.72
CA PHE A 238 -10.89 5.75 -17.86
C PHE A 238 -11.85 6.22 -16.76
N SER A 239 -12.64 5.29 -16.20
CA SER A 239 -13.59 5.57 -15.11
C SER A 239 -14.56 6.69 -15.45
N ASN A 240 -15.35 6.47 -16.50
CA ASN A 240 -16.46 7.30 -16.95
C ASN A 240 -17.64 6.39 -17.36
N SER A 241 -18.66 6.94 -18.01
CA SER A 241 -19.80 6.21 -18.59
C SER A 241 -19.80 6.28 -20.13
N LEU A 242 -18.62 6.34 -20.77
CA LEU A 242 -18.49 6.43 -22.23
C LEU A 242 -18.97 5.14 -22.90
N HIS A 243 -19.65 5.24 -24.03
CA HIS A 243 -20.23 4.11 -24.74
C HIS A 243 -20.03 4.20 -26.26
N GLY A 244 -20.46 3.18 -26.99
CA GLY A 244 -20.22 3.08 -28.42
C GLY A 244 -18.80 2.58 -28.72
N GLU A 245 -18.42 2.63 -29.99
CA GLU A 245 -17.18 2.03 -30.48
C GLU A 245 -15.96 2.95 -30.25
N ILE A 246 -14.78 2.32 -30.12
CA ILE A 246 -13.51 3.04 -30.21
C ILE A 246 -13.37 3.56 -31.64
N PRO A 247 -13.28 4.88 -31.87
CA PRO A 247 -13.28 5.45 -33.22
C PRO A 247 -12.18 4.90 -34.11
N VAL A 248 -12.52 4.54 -35.34
CA VAL A 248 -11.55 4.06 -36.35
C VAL A 248 -10.47 5.10 -36.61
N SER A 249 -10.76 6.39 -36.48
CA SER A 249 -9.79 7.47 -36.62
C SER A 249 -8.59 7.33 -35.67
N LEU A 250 -8.77 6.79 -34.47
CA LEU A 250 -7.67 6.52 -33.52
C LEU A 250 -6.70 5.46 -34.04
N SER A 251 -7.13 4.58 -34.94
CA SER A 251 -6.25 3.60 -35.61
C SER A 251 -5.20 4.26 -36.50
N HIS A 252 -5.44 5.50 -36.94
CA HIS A 252 -4.51 6.27 -37.76
C HIS A 252 -3.62 7.22 -36.93
N CYS A 253 -3.86 7.29 -35.62
CA CYS A 253 -3.14 8.18 -34.69
C CYS A 253 -1.80 7.55 -34.28
N LYS A 254 -0.84 7.51 -35.21
CA LYS A 254 0.48 6.90 -35.04
C LYS A 254 1.34 7.53 -33.93
N SER A 255 0.97 8.71 -33.44
CA SER A 255 1.60 9.38 -32.30
C SER A 255 1.22 8.81 -30.92
N LEU A 256 0.14 8.02 -30.81
CA LEU A 256 -0.31 7.48 -29.52
C LEU A 256 0.79 6.65 -28.85
N GLN A 257 1.03 6.95 -27.58
CA GLN A 257 1.97 6.24 -26.71
C GLN A 257 1.26 5.59 -25.52
N ARG A 258 0.33 6.32 -24.89
CA ARG A 258 -0.41 5.86 -23.71
C ARG A 258 -1.91 6.02 -23.93
N VAL A 259 -2.62 4.90 -23.97
CA VAL A 259 -4.06 4.82 -24.18
C VAL A 259 -4.71 4.12 -22.99
N ARG A 260 -5.60 4.82 -22.29
CA ARG A 260 -6.28 4.32 -21.09
C ARG A 260 -7.78 4.61 -21.17
N LEU A 261 -8.57 3.60 -21.49
CA LEU A 261 -10.02 3.68 -21.70
C LEU A 261 -10.80 2.78 -20.73
N GLN A 262 -10.13 2.23 -19.71
CA GLN A 262 -10.70 1.22 -18.85
C GLN A 262 -11.88 1.70 -17.99
N ASN A 263 -12.72 0.78 -17.52
CA ASN A 263 -13.90 1.09 -16.69
C ASN A 263 -14.85 2.11 -17.37
N ASN A 264 -15.39 1.71 -18.52
CA ASN A 264 -16.40 2.45 -19.28
C ASN A 264 -17.46 1.44 -19.81
N HIS A 265 -18.30 1.87 -20.76
CA HIS A 265 -19.30 1.05 -21.42
C HIS A 265 -19.02 0.91 -22.93
N LEU A 266 -17.76 0.97 -23.36
CA LEU A 266 -17.37 0.89 -24.77
C LEU A 266 -17.75 -0.47 -25.36
N THR A 267 -18.22 -0.46 -26.61
CA THR A 267 -18.72 -1.63 -27.35
C THR A 267 -18.01 -1.78 -28.69
N GLY A 268 -18.37 -2.79 -29.46
CA GLY A 268 -17.82 -3.01 -30.80
C GLY A 268 -16.52 -3.78 -30.79
N GLU A 269 -15.97 -3.97 -31.99
CA GLU A 269 -14.71 -4.68 -32.19
C GLU A 269 -13.52 -3.73 -32.23
N LEU A 270 -12.36 -4.22 -31.79
CA LEU A 270 -11.09 -3.52 -32.06
C LEU A 270 -10.77 -3.59 -33.55
N SER A 271 -10.65 -2.41 -34.18
CA SER A 271 -10.19 -2.29 -35.57
C SER A 271 -8.83 -3.01 -35.77
N PRO A 272 -8.64 -3.78 -36.85
CA PRO A 272 -7.34 -4.39 -37.16
C PRO A 272 -6.19 -3.38 -37.25
N GLU A 273 -6.45 -2.17 -37.74
CA GLU A 273 -5.44 -1.11 -37.83
C GLU A 273 -5.07 -0.53 -36.45
N PHE A 274 -5.98 -0.61 -35.47
CA PHE A 274 -5.69 -0.19 -34.10
C PHE A 274 -4.61 -1.08 -33.44
N THR A 275 -4.55 -2.36 -33.83
CA THR A 275 -3.54 -3.32 -33.39
C THR A 275 -2.18 -3.17 -34.10
N LYS A 276 -1.98 -2.07 -34.85
CA LYS A 276 -0.75 -1.77 -35.61
C LYS A 276 -0.15 -0.40 -35.25
N LEU A 277 -0.52 0.14 -34.08
CA LEU A 277 -0.03 1.44 -33.64
C LEU A 277 1.42 1.32 -33.12
N PRO A 278 2.40 2.01 -33.74
CA PRO A 278 3.81 1.70 -33.54
C PRO A 278 4.40 2.19 -32.21
N LEU A 279 3.84 3.28 -31.66
CA LEU A 279 4.39 3.96 -30.48
C LEU A 279 3.67 3.62 -29.18
N VAL A 280 2.55 2.89 -29.23
CA VAL A 280 1.76 2.57 -28.03
C VAL A 280 2.54 1.59 -27.17
N TYR A 281 2.99 2.06 -26.00
CA TYR A 281 3.65 1.24 -24.99
C TYR A 281 2.70 0.80 -23.88
N PHE A 282 1.63 1.56 -23.64
CA PHE A 282 0.66 1.27 -22.59
C PHE A 282 -0.76 1.34 -23.15
N LEU A 283 -1.43 0.19 -23.22
CA LEU A 283 -2.81 0.06 -23.67
C LEU A 283 -3.65 -0.65 -22.59
N ASP A 284 -4.58 0.09 -22.01
CA ASP A 284 -5.57 -0.44 -21.06
C ASP A 284 -6.98 -0.07 -21.51
N ILE A 285 -7.75 -1.07 -21.89
CA ILE A 285 -9.14 -0.95 -22.31
C ILE A 285 -10.05 -1.89 -21.51
N SER A 286 -9.57 -2.32 -20.33
CA SER A 286 -10.26 -3.28 -19.48
C SER A 286 -11.59 -2.76 -18.91
N GLY A 287 -12.47 -3.64 -18.44
CA GLY A 287 -13.73 -3.24 -17.82
C GLY A 287 -14.66 -2.49 -18.77
N ASN A 288 -14.89 -3.06 -19.95
CA ASN A 288 -15.76 -2.53 -21.00
C ASN A 288 -16.66 -3.65 -21.57
N ASN A 289 -17.41 -3.36 -22.64
CA ASN A 289 -18.25 -4.30 -23.36
C ASN A 289 -17.69 -4.62 -24.77
N LEU A 290 -16.37 -4.52 -24.96
CA LEU A 290 -15.72 -4.79 -26.25
C LEU A 290 -15.79 -6.28 -26.58
N PHE A 291 -15.96 -6.63 -27.85
CA PHE A 291 -16.08 -8.01 -28.31
C PHE A 291 -15.28 -8.25 -29.59
N GLY A 292 -15.35 -9.48 -30.10
CA GLY A 292 -14.68 -9.91 -31.32
C GLY A 292 -13.47 -10.78 -31.05
N SER A 293 -12.95 -11.41 -32.10
CA SER A 293 -11.75 -12.24 -32.04
C SER A 293 -10.48 -11.42 -32.23
N ILE A 294 -9.43 -11.72 -31.46
CA ILE A 294 -8.11 -11.08 -31.60
C ILE A 294 -7.06 -11.99 -32.25
N SER A 295 -7.38 -13.26 -32.56
CA SER A 295 -6.41 -14.23 -33.09
C SER A 295 -6.09 -14.08 -34.57
N GLU A 296 -7.07 -13.71 -35.39
CA GLU A 296 -6.88 -13.56 -36.85
C GLU A 296 -6.17 -12.25 -37.22
N ARG A 297 -5.86 -11.41 -36.22
CA ARG A 297 -5.27 -10.09 -36.40
C ARG A 297 -3.75 -10.19 -36.30
N ARG A 298 -3.04 -9.68 -37.30
CA ARG A 298 -1.59 -9.49 -37.22
C ARG A 298 -1.32 -8.26 -36.35
N TRP A 299 -0.99 -8.50 -35.09
CA TRP A 299 -0.53 -7.45 -34.18
C TRP A 299 0.85 -6.95 -34.61
N ASP A 300 1.01 -5.62 -34.68
CA ASP A 300 2.25 -4.93 -35.03
C ASP A 300 2.42 -3.69 -34.14
N MET A 301 2.66 -3.93 -32.85
CA MET A 301 2.82 -2.89 -31.83
C MET A 301 4.20 -2.99 -31.17
N PRO A 302 5.30 -2.68 -31.87
CA PRO A 302 6.68 -2.93 -31.42
C PRO A 302 7.10 -2.25 -30.11
N SER A 303 6.36 -1.23 -29.66
CA SER A 303 6.62 -0.51 -28.42
C SER A 303 5.84 -1.05 -27.22
N LEU A 304 4.91 -2.00 -27.42
CA LEU A 304 3.96 -2.44 -26.40
C LEU A 304 4.67 -3.09 -25.20
N GLN A 305 4.41 -2.56 -24.00
CA GLN A 305 4.93 -3.03 -22.72
C GLN A 305 3.81 -3.50 -21.79
N MET A 306 2.68 -2.77 -21.78
CA MET A 306 1.49 -3.11 -21.00
C MET A 306 0.29 -3.28 -21.93
N LEU A 307 -0.32 -4.46 -21.89
CA LEU A 307 -1.60 -4.74 -22.55
C LEU A 307 -2.61 -5.29 -21.55
N ASN A 308 -3.69 -4.54 -21.33
CA ASN A 308 -4.80 -4.98 -20.50
C ASN A 308 -6.13 -4.93 -21.26
N LEU A 309 -6.67 -6.11 -21.54
CA LEU A 309 -7.97 -6.34 -22.19
C LEU A 309 -9.00 -6.95 -21.22
N ALA A 310 -8.68 -7.04 -19.93
CA ALA A 310 -9.47 -7.79 -18.98
C ALA A 310 -10.92 -7.29 -18.84
N LYS A 311 -11.84 -8.12 -18.38
CA LYS A 311 -13.24 -7.74 -18.12
C LYS A 311 -13.91 -7.14 -19.36
N ASN A 312 -13.92 -7.90 -20.44
CA ASN A 312 -14.58 -7.58 -21.71
C ASN A 312 -15.33 -8.83 -22.21
N LYS A 313 -15.75 -8.83 -23.48
CA LYS A 313 -16.45 -9.93 -24.15
C LYS A 313 -15.66 -10.45 -25.36
N PHE A 314 -14.33 -10.37 -25.32
CA PHE A 314 -13.49 -10.91 -26.38
C PHE A 314 -13.57 -12.43 -26.40
N PHE A 315 -13.60 -13.03 -27.58
CA PHE A 315 -13.75 -14.48 -27.77
C PHE A 315 -12.78 -15.02 -28.82
N GLY A 316 -12.81 -16.33 -29.06
CA GLY A 316 -11.89 -16.98 -29.99
C GLY A 316 -10.55 -17.31 -29.34
N THR A 317 -9.58 -17.71 -30.16
CA THR A 317 -8.26 -18.13 -29.68
C THR A 317 -7.36 -16.93 -29.33
N LEU A 318 -6.27 -17.20 -28.62
CA LEU A 318 -5.21 -16.21 -28.40
C LEU A 318 -4.31 -16.12 -29.64
N PRO A 319 -3.79 -14.93 -30.00
CA PRO A 319 -2.85 -14.76 -31.11
C PRO A 319 -1.45 -15.25 -30.72
N ASP A 320 -0.65 -15.70 -31.68
CA ASP A 320 0.72 -16.16 -31.41
C ASP A 320 1.67 -15.04 -30.95
N SER A 321 1.34 -13.78 -31.26
CA SER A 321 2.15 -12.61 -30.91
C SER A 321 1.29 -11.34 -30.83
N PHE A 322 1.73 -10.39 -29.99
CA PHE A 322 1.19 -9.03 -29.88
C PHE A 322 2.06 -7.98 -30.59
N GLY A 323 3.02 -8.42 -31.41
CA GLY A 323 3.92 -7.54 -32.17
C GLY A 323 5.03 -6.90 -31.34
N SER A 324 5.17 -7.25 -30.06
CA SER A 324 6.21 -6.73 -29.16
C SER A 324 6.92 -7.82 -28.39
N LYS A 325 8.26 -7.74 -28.35
CA LYS A 325 9.10 -8.52 -27.43
C LYS A 325 9.36 -7.81 -26.10
N LYS A 326 8.92 -6.55 -25.97
CA LYS A 326 9.06 -5.71 -24.77
C LYS A 326 7.86 -5.82 -23.83
N LEU A 327 6.94 -6.75 -24.09
CA LEU A 327 5.72 -6.90 -23.31
C LEU A 327 6.05 -7.40 -21.90
N GLU A 328 5.77 -6.58 -20.90
CA GLU A 328 6.02 -6.82 -19.47
C GLU A 328 4.75 -7.30 -18.76
N ASN A 329 3.59 -6.74 -19.10
CA ASN A 329 2.32 -7.08 -18.46
C ASN A 329 1.26 -7.40 -19.51
N LEU A 330 0.71 -8.61 -19.41
CA LEU A 330 -0.39 -9.10 -20.26
C LEU A 330 -1.55 -9.58 -19.39
N ASP A 331 -2.65 -8.82 -19.40
CA ASP A 331 -3.88 -9.19 -18.71
C ASP A 331 -5.03 -9.33 -19.69
N LEU A 332 -5.52 -10.56 -19.85
CA LEU A 332 -6.63 -10.95 -20.71
C LEU A 332 -7.77 -11.58 -19.89
N SER A 333 -7.77 -11.38 -18.56
CA SER A 333 -8.68 -12.03 -17.63
C SER A 333 -10.14 -11.67 -17.85
N GLU A 334 -11.07 -12.50 -17.40
CA GLU A 334 -12.52 -12.23 -17.42
C GLU A 334 -13.02 -11.88 -18.83
N ASN A 335 -12.79 -12.79 -19.77
CA ASN A 335 -13.23 -12.74 -21.16
C ASN A 335 -13.80 -14.12 -21.59
N ASP A 336 -14.10 -14.29 -22.87
CA ASP A 336 -14.61 -15.52 -23.48
C ASP A 336 -13.56 -16.24 -24.35
N PHE A 337 -12.25 -16.02 -24.12
CA PHE A 337 -11.18 -16.65 -24.90
C PHE A 337 -11.20 -18.18 -24.76
N ASN A 338 -10.97 -18.89 -25.86
CA ASN A 338 -10.98 -20.36 -25.92
C ASN A 338 -9.73 -20.92 -26.61
N GLY A 339 -9.66 -22.25 -26.73
CA GLY A 339 -8.47 -22.91 -27.26
C GLY A 339 -7.29 -22.89 -26.29
N THR A 340 -6.09 -23.10 -26.81
CA THR A 340 -4.86 -23.31 -26.01
C THR A 340 -4.04 -22.03 -25.86
N ILE A 341 -3.16 -21.97 -24.85
CA ILE A 341 -2.11 -20.95 -24.81
C ILE A 341 -1.11 -21.22 -25.95
N PRO A 342 -0.81 -20.24 -26.82
CA PRO A 342 0.17 -20.41 -27.89
C PRO A 342 1.57 -20.65 -27.34
N LYS A 343 2.31 -21.60 -27.95
CA LYS A 343 3.69 -21.91 -27.58
C LYS A 343 4.63 -20.71 -27.73
N ASN A 344 4.35 -19.85 -28.71
CA ASN A 344 5.08 -18.62 -28.98
C ASN A 344 5.03 -17.60 -27.84
N PHE A 345 4.14 -17.76 -26.84
CA PHE A 345 4.21 -16.95 -25.62
C PHE A 345 5.54 -17.12 -24.89
N GLY A 346 6.25 -18.24 -25.08
CA GLY A 346 7.62 -18.43 -24.60
C GLY A 346 8.65 -17.45 -25.18
N GLU A 347 8.34 -16.75 -26.28
CA GLU A 347 9.20 -15.72 -26.87
C GLU A 347 9.06 -14.35 -26.19
N LEU A 348 8.09 -14.17 -25.29
CA LEU A 348 7.86 -12.93 -24.55
C LEU A 348 8.85 -12.82 -23.38
N SER A 349 10.14 -12.65 -23.70
CA SER A 349 11.24 -12.69 -22.73
C SER A 349 11.18 -11.62 -21.64
N GLU A 350 10.49 -10.51 -21.89
CA GLU A 350 10.31 -9.40 -20.95
C GLU A 350 9.09 -9.56 -20.04
N LEU A 351 8.27 -10.60 -20.25
CA LEU A 351 7.00 -10.77 -19.54
C LEU A 351 7.24 -10.98 -18.04
N MET A 352 6.65 -10.11 -17.23
CA MET A 352 6.65 -10.14 -15.76
C MET A 352 5.31 -10.63 -15.20
N GLU A 353 4.22 -10.35 -15.90
CA GLU A 353 2.87 -10.71 -15.47
C GLU A 353 2.05 -11.27 -16.63
N LEU A 354 1.51 -12.48 -16.43
CA LEU A 354 0.58 -13.12 -17.35
C LEU A 354 -0.70 -13.50 -16.58
N LYS A 355 -1.80 -12.86 -16.94
CA LYS A 355 -3.12 -13.09 -16.34
C LYS A 355 -4.12 -13.48 -17.41
N LEU A 356 -4.61 -14.72 -17.34
CA LEU A 356 -5.60 -15.31 -18.24
C LEU A 356 -6.84 -15.81 -17.49
N ARG A 357 -7.01 -15.36 -16.24
CA ARG A 357 -8.04 -15.84 -15.32
C ARG A 357 -9.45 -15.73 -15.90
N SER A 358 -10.35 -16.65 -15.54
CA SER A 358 -11.78 -16.57 -15.88
C SER A 358 -12.01 -16.45 -17.39
N ASN A 359 -11.55 -17.45 -18.13
CA ASN A 359 -11.78 -17.60 -19.57
C ASN A 359 -12.29 -19.03 -19.87
N LYS A 360 -12.35 -19.41 -21.15
CA LYS A 360 -12.71 -20.75 -21.63
C LYS A 360 -11.50 -21.47 -22.25
N LEU A 361 -10.29 -21.09 -21.86
CA LEU A 361 -9.05 -21.69 -22.37
C LEU A 361 -8.95 -23.15 -21.93
N SER A 362 -8.41 -24.01 -22.79
CA SER A 362 -8.34 -25.46 -22.61
C SER A 362 -7.02 -26.04 -23.12
N GLY A 363 -6.88 -27.35 -23.00
CA GLY A 363 -5.65 -28.07 -23.36
C GLY A 363 -4.57 -27.95 -22.31
N GLU A 364 -3.36 -28.37 -22.65
CA GLU A 364 -2.22 -28.39 -21.74
C GLU A 364 -1.57 -27.00 -21.60
N ILE A 365 -1.02 -26.71 -20.43
CA ILE A 365 -0.17 -25.52 -20.23
C ILE A 365 1.15 -25.78 -20.99
N PRO A 366 1.56 -24.91 -21.94
CA PRO A 366 2.75 -25.15 -22.76
C PRO A 366 4.04 -25.04 -21.96
N ASN A 367 4.95 -26.02 -22.15
CA ASN A 367 6.27 -26.03 -21.51
C ASN A 367 7.08 -24.77 -21.85
N GLU A 368 6.87 -24.21 -23.04
CA GLU A 368 7.57 -23.06 -23.60
C GLU A 368 7.40 -21.79 -22.73
N LEU A 369 6.32 -21.67 -21.93
CA LEU A 369 6.13 -20.55 -20.98
C LEU A 369 7.27 -20.41 -19.96
N SER A 370 7.96 -21.50 -19.63
CA SER A 370 9.14 -21.48 -18.76
C SER A 370 10.31 -20.65 -19.32
N SER A 371 10.31 -20.39 -20.64
CA SER A 371 11.30 -19.52 -21.30
C SER A 371 11.16 -18.06 -20.88
N CYS A 372 9.99 -17.64 -20.40
CA CYS A 372 9.71 -16.30 -19.88
C CYS A 372 10.25 -16.16 -18.46
N LYS A 373 11.58 -16.05 -18.35
CA LYS A 373 12.32 -16.08 -17.07
C LYS A 373 12.04 -14.89 -16.13
N LYS A 374 11.35 -13.85 -16.59
CA LYS A 374 11.00 -12.66 -15.81
C LYS A 374 9.62 -12.72 -15.16
N ILE A 375 8.80 -13.74 -15.46
CA ILE A 375 7.44 -13.82 -14.92
C ILE A 375 7.49 -13.96 -13.40
N VAL A 376 6.92 -12.96 -12.72
CA VAL A 376 6.71 -12.91 -11.27
C VAL A 376 5.31 -13.41 -10.92
N SER A 377 4.32 -13.16 -11.77
CA SER A 377 2.93 -13.51 -11.53
C SER A 377 2.32 -14.24 -12.72
N LEU A 378 1.87 -15.48 -12.49
CA LEU A 378 1.17 -16.31 -13.45
C LEU A 378 -0.21 -16.71 -12.90
N ASP A 379 -1.28 -16.15 -13.47
CA ASP A 379 -2.66 -16.46 -13.10
C ASP A 379 -3.40 -17.07 -14.30
N LEU A 380 -3.63 -18.38 -14.23
CA LEU A 380 -4.35 -19.18 -15.21
C LEU A 380 -5.67 -19.73 -14.63
N SER A 381 -6.12 -19.20 -13.49
CA SER A 381 -7.24 -19.73 -12.74
C SER A 381 -8.59 -19.61 -13.47
N HIS A 382 -9.59 -20.38 -13.08
CA HIS A 382 -10.94 -20.37 -13.66
C HIS A 382 -10.93 -20.56 -15.19
N ASN A 383 -10.36 -21.65 -15.66
CA ASN A 383 -10.31 -22.06 -17.07
C ASN A 383 -10.67 -23.55 -17.19
N ARG A 384 -10.37 -24.16 -18.34
CA ARG A 384 -10.55 -25.59 -18.62
C ARG A 384 -9.20 -26.24 -18.98
N PHE A 385 -8.10 -25.75 -18.42
CA PHE A 385 -6.79 -26.35 -18.66
C PHE A 385 -6.75 -27.77 -18.12
N SER A 386 -6.19 -28.69 -18.90
CA SER A 386 -6.09 -30.11 -18.60
C SER A 386 -4.63 -30.59 -18.74
N GLY A 387 -4.38 -31.88 -18.54
CA GLY A 387 -3.01 -32.41 -18.48
C GLY A 387 -2.35 -32.14 -17.13
N GLN A 388 -1.02 -32.12 -17.10
CA GLN A 388 -0.23 -31.96 -15.87
C GLN A 388 0.37 -30.55 -15.77
N ILE A 389 0.79 -30.15 -14.56
CA ILE A 389 1.62 -28.95 -14.41
C ILE A 389 2.98 -29.20 -15.09
N PRO A 390 3.40 -28.37 -16.06
CA PRO A 390 4.70 -28.52 -16.71
C PRO A 390 5.84 -28.50 -15.69
N THR A 391 6.71 -29.51 -15.75
CA THR A 391 7.88 -29.58 -14.86
C THR A 391 8.85 -28.42 -15.09
N SER A 392 8.87 -27.86 -16.31
CA SER A 392 9.66 -26.70 -16.68
C SER A 392 9.26 -25.41 -15.95
N LEU A 393 8.05 -25.30 -15.38
CA LEU A 393 7.70 -24.15 -14.52
C LEU A 393 8.60 -24.06 -13.29
N SER A 394 9.24 -25.16 -12.88
CA SER A 394 10.24 -25.14 -11.81
C SER A 394 11.55 -24.43 -12.17
N GLU A 395 11.76 -24.09 -13.45
CA GLU A 395 12.93 -23.36 -13.95
C GLU A 395 12.76 -21.83 -13.86
N MET A 396 11.54 -21.35 -13.54
CA MET A 396 11.21 -19.93 -13.47
C MET A 396 11.62 -19.33 -12.12
N GLN A 397 12.86 -18.87 -12.03
CA GLN A 397 13.52 -18.48 -10.77
C GLN A 397 12.95 -17.27 -10.03
N VAL A 398 12.13 -16.45 -10.69
CA VAL A 398 11.50 -15.25 -10.08
C VAL A 398 9.99 -15.39 -9.93
N LEU A 399 9.42 -16.54 -10.28
CA LEU A 399 7.99 -16.80 -10.16
C LEU A 399 7.57 -16.76 -8.69
N SER A 400 6.72 -15.80 -8.33
CA SER A 400 6.29 -15.53 -6.96
C SER A 400 4.83 -15.91 -6.72
N LEU A 401 3.96 -15.62 -7.68
CA LEU A 401 2.55 -15.95 -7.64
C LEU A 401 2.22 -16.94 -8.77
N LEU A 402 1.64 -18.07 -8.39
CA LEU A 402 1.11 -19.09 -9.30
C LEU A 402 -0.32 -19.46 -8.89
N ASP A 403 -1.31 -19.02 -9.67
CA ASP A 403 -2.70 -19.43 -9.51
C ASP A 403 -3.15 -20.28 -10.70
N LEU A 404 -3.41 -21.56 -10.43
CA LEU A 404 -3.93 -22.56 -11.36
C LEU A 404 -5.31 -23.07 -10.92
N SER A 405 -5.95 -22.42 -9.95
CA SER A 405 -7.18 -22.91 -9.33
C SER A 405 -8.36 -22.96 -10.29
N MET A 406 -9.37 -23.79 -10.00
CA MET A 406 -10.57 -23.96 -10.82
C MET A 406 -10.24 -24.28 -12.29
N ASN A 407 -9.57 -25.41 -12.51
CA ASN A 407 -9.23 -25.97 -13.81
C ASN A 407 -9.50 -27.49 -13.84
N GLU A 408 -9.16 -28.15 -14.94
CA GLU A 408 -9.26 -29.60 -15.14
C GLU A 408 -7.88 -30.29 -15.08
N LEU A 409 -6.89 -29.65 -14.41
CA LEU A 409 -5.52 -30.16 -14.34
C LEU A 409 -5.45 -31.41 -13.47
N SER A 410 -4.56 -32.35 -13.81
CA SER A 410 -4.48 -33.67 -13.21
C SER A 410 -3.03 -34.12 -13.03
N GLY A 411 -2.83 -35.32 -12.49
CA GLY A 411 -1.50 -35.88 -12.21
C GLY A 411 -0.91 -35.41 -10.89
N GLU A 412 0.39 -35.60 -10.73
CA GLU A 412 1.14 -35.22 -9.53
C GLU A 412 1.70 -33.80 -9.66
N ILE A 413 1.83 -33.11 -8.53
CA ILE A 413 2.49 -31.79 -8.49
C ILE A 413 4.00 -32.00 -8.65
N PRO A 414 4.68 -31.34 -9.61
CA PRO A 414 6.11 -31.49 -9.82
C PRO A 414 6.91 -31.24 -8.53
N PRO A 415 7.69 -32.21 -8.02
CA PRO A 415 8.41 -32.03 -6.75
C PRO A 415 9.40 -30.86 -6.76
N ASN A 416 9.99 -30.56 -7.93
CA ASN A 416 10.91 -29.44 -8.09
C ASN A 416 10.21 -28.08 -8.05
N LEU A 417 8.89 -28.01 -8.28
CA LEU A 417 8.14 -26.76 -8.15
C LEU A 417 8.15 -26.28 -6.69
N GLY A 418 8.15 -27.20 -5.72
CA GLY A 418 8.33 -26.88 -4.31
C GLY A 418 9.73 -26.38 -3.93
N LYS A 419 10.71 -26.48 -4.83
CA LYS A 419 12.07 -25.97 -4.63
C LYS A 419 12.28 -24.57 -5.21
N VAL A 420 11.30 -24.00 -5.91
CA VAL A 420 11.38 -22.63 -6.42
C VAL A 420 11.30 -21.67 -5.24
N GLU A 421 12.42 -21.05 -4.88
CA GLU A 421 12.55 -20.22 -3.67
C GLU A 421 11.73 -18.93 -3.75
N SER A 422 11.55 -18.38 -4.95
CA SER A 422 10.77 -17.17 -5.18
C SER A 422 9.27 -17.37 -4.98
N LEU A 423 8.78 -18.60 -5.04
CA LEU A 423 7.35 -18.91 -5.04
C LEU A 423 6.76 -18.66 -3.65
N VAL A 424 5.90 -17.65 -3.52
CA VAL A 424 5.28 -17.23 -2.25
C VAL A 424 3.82 -17.64 -2.19
N LEU A 425 3.07 -17.42 -3.27
CA LEU A 425 1.64 -17.69 -3.34
C LEU A 425 1.36 -18.74 -4.40
N VAL A 426 0.85 -19.89 -3.94
CA VAL A 426 0.39 -20.97 -4.82
C VAL A 426 -1.06 -21.26 -4.53
N ASN A 427 -1.88 -21.28 -5.57
CA ASN A 427 -3.26 -21.74 -5.49
C ASN A 427 -3.53 -22.75 -6.60
N ILE A 428 -3.79 -23.99 -6.22
CA ILE A 428 -4.07 -25.12 -7.12
C ILE A 428 -5.42 -25.77 -6.79
N SER A 429 -6.26 -25.09 -6.00
CA SER A 429 -7.55 -25.60 -5.56
C SER A 429 -8.49 -25.91 -6.72
N HIS A 430 -9.45 -26.79 -6.48
CA HIS A 430 -10.48 -27.17 -7.45
C HIS A 430 -9.91 -27.65 -8.79
N ASN A 431 -9.12 -28.72 -8.74
CA ASN A 431 -8.54 -29.43 -9.89
C ASN A 431 -8.67 -30.95 -9.66
N HIS A 432 -8.02 -31.76 -10.49
CA HIS A 432 -7.94 -33.22 -10.38
C HIS A 432 -6.54 -33.71 -9.96
N PHE A 433 -5.77 -32.90 -9.23
CA PHE A 433 -4.45 -33.30 -8.75
C PHE A 433 -4.55 -34.47 -7.77
N SER A 434 -3.56 -35.35 -7.82
CA SER A 434 -3.47 -36.53 -6.97
C SER A 434 -2.03 -36.75 -6.48
N GLY A 435 -1.87 -37.59 -5.47
CA GLY A 435 -0.54 -37.91 -4.93
C GLY A 435 -0.09 -36.92 -3.86
N TYR A 436 1.22 -36.77 -3.74
CA TYR A 436 1.84 -36.06 -2.62
C TYR A 436 1.91 -34.55 -2.85
N LEU A 437 1.52 -33.78 -1.84
CA LEU A 437 1.86 -32.37 -1.78
C LEU A 437 3.37 -32.22 -1.52
N PRO A 438 4.12 -31.40 -2.30
CA PRO A 438 5.53 -31.15 -2.01
C PRO A 438 5.72 -30.61 -0.58
N SER A 439 6.65 -31.17 0.19
CA SER A 439 6.93 -30.72 1.56
C SER A 439 8.02 -29.64 1.62
N THR A 440 8.13 -28.80 0.58
CA THR A 440 9.21 -27.81 0.42
C THR A 440 8.67 -26.47 -0.10
N GLY A 441 9.38 -25.38 0.20
CA GLY A 441 9.09 -24.04 -0.31
C GLY A 441 7.67 -23.54 -0.01
N ALA A 442 6.98 -23.03 -1.03
CA ALA A 442 5.62 -22.50 -0.95
C ALA A 442 4.58 -23.50 -0.41
N PHE A 443 4.83 -24.80 -0.59
CA PHE A 443 3.88 -25.86 -0.26
C PHE A 443 3.92 -26.30 1.21
N LEU A 444 4.97 -25.93 1.96
CA LEU A 444 5.13 -26.29 3.37
C LEU A 444 4.17 -25.53 4.31
N ALA A 445 3.74 -24.33 3.92
CA ALA A 445 2.78 -23.51 4.67
C ALA A 445 1.56 -23.13 3.82
N ILE A 446 1.25 -23.94 2.80
CA ILE A 446 0.14 -23.68 1.89
C ILE A 446 -1.18 -23.72 2.66
N ASN A 447 -2.07 -22.76 2.39
CA ASN A 447 -3.38 -22.73 3.01
C ASN A 447 -4.20 -23.93 2.50
N SER A 448 -4.96 -24.60 3.37
CA SER A 448 -5.85 -25.69 2.95
C SER A 448 -6.85 -25.24 1.88
N SER A 449 -7.25 -23.96 1.90
CA SER A 449 -8.11 -23.37 0.85
C SER A 449 -7.45 -23.32 -0.52
N ALA A 450 -6.11 -23.32 -0.60
CA ALA A 450 -5.36 -23.24 -1.84
C ALA A 450 -5.09 -24.61 -2.48
N VAL A 451 -5.48 -25.71 -1.82
CA VAL A 451 -5.35 -27.08 -2.32
C VAL A 451 -6.66 -27.87 -2.31
N VAL A 452 -7.71 -27.31 -1.70
CA VAL A 452 -9.05 -27.93 -1.58
C VAL A 452 -9.59 -28.36 -2.93
N GLY A 453 -10.42 -29.41 -2.97
CA GLY A 453 -11.03 -29.91 -4.20
C GLY A 453 -10.15 -30.86 -5.03
N ASN A 454 -8.96 -31.21 -4.55
CA ASN A 454 -8.06 -32.20 -5.14
C ASN A 454 -7.97 -33.49 -4.31
N GLN A 455 -7.38 -34.55 -4.87
CA GLN A 455 -7.07 -35.82 -4.20
C GLN A 455 -5.63 -35.87 -3.66
N LEU A 456 -5.20 -34.79 -3.02
CA LEU A 456 -3.85 -34.63 -2.47
C LEU A 456 -3.75 -35.20 -1.06
N CYS A 457 -2.59 -35.74 -0.73
CA CYS A 457 -2.33 -36.33 0.58
C CYS A 457 -0.91 -35.99 1.08
N ALA A 458 -0.74 -36.03 2.41
CA ALA A 458 0.53 -35.69 3.05
C ALA A 458 1.46 -36.92 3.15
N ARG A 459 2.77 -36.70 3.01
CA ARG A 459 3.80 -37.75 3.10
C ARG A 459 4.30 -37.90 4.54
N GLY A 460 3.61 -38.68 5.38
CA GLY A 460 4.07 -39.18 6.69
C GLY A 460 4.42 -38.12 7.76
N ASP A 461 3.89 -38.25 8.97
CA ASP A 461 4.09 -37.41 10.18
C ASP A 461 4.05 -35.86 10.06
N ASP A 462 3.76 -35.32 8.87
CA ASP A 462 3.64 -33.89 8.64
C ASP A 462 2.19 -33.43 8.85
N ILE A 463 1.85 -33.15 10.12
CA ILE A 463 0.51 -32.78 10.61
C ILE A 463 0.11 -31.34 10.19
N THR A 464 0.97 -30.62 9.47
CA THR A 464 0.88 -29.18 9.23
C THR A 464 -0.07 -28.76 8.08
N SER A 465 -0.44 -29.67 7.17
CA SER A 465 -1.23 -29.35 5.96
C SER A 465 -2.74 -29.63 6.06
N GLY A 466 -3.22 -30.23 7.17
CA GLY A 466 -4.63 -30.65 7.31
C GLY A 466 -5.10 -31.73 6.32
N LEU A 467 -4.20 -32.27 5.50
CA LEU A 467 -4.46 -33.33 4.52
C LEU A 467 -4.29 -34.72 5.13
N THR A 468 -5.06 -35.70 4.65
CA THR A 468 -4.95 -37.09 5.13
C THR A 468 -3.65 -37.75 4.65
N PRO A 469 -3.04 -38.68 5.42
CA PRO A 469 -1.87 -39.42 4.98
C PRO A 469 -2.19 -40.35 3.79
N CYS A 470 -1.33 -40.37 2.77
CA CYS A 470 -1.53 -41.27 1.62
C CYS A 470 -1.46 -42.74 2.05
N LYS A 471 -2.58 -43.48 1.95
CA LYS A 471 -2.57 -44.94 2.13
C LYS A 471 -2.27 -45.62 0.78
N SER A 472 -1.22 -46.45 0.72
CA SER A 472 -1.03 -47.33 -0.44
C SER A 472 -2.15 -48.38 -0.45
N LEU A 473 -2.91 -48.45 -1.55
CA LEU A 473 -3.86 -49.54 -1.77
C LEU A 473 -3.10 -50.87 -1.88
N LYS A 474 -3.04 -51.63 -0.78
CA LYS A 474 -2.85 -53.08 -0.84
C LYS A 474 -4.21 -53.77 -0.82
N LYS A 475 -4.37 -54.64 -1.82
CA LYS A 475 -5.48 -55.54 -2.10
C LYS A 475 -6.08 -56.14 -0.81
N SER A 476 -7.40 -56.02 -0.69
CA SER A 476 -8.19 -56.60 0.40
C SER A 476 -7.93 -58.11 0.56
N SER A 477 -7.65 -58.53 1.79
CA SER A 477 -7.93 -59.90 2.22
C SER A 477 -8.36 -59.92 3.68
N ILE A 478 -9.57 -60.44 3.86
CA ILE A 478 -10.35 -60.55 5.09
C ILE A 478 -9.79 -61.71 5.90
N TRP A 479 -9.00 -61.46 6.95
CA TRP A 479 -8.60 -62.55 7.88
C TRP A 479 -8.26 -62.15 9.33
N TRP A 480 -8.47 -60.89 9.76
CA TRP A 480 -8.08 -60.45 11.12
C TRP A 480 -9.22 -60.31 12.14
N PHE A 481 -10.46 -60.64 11.77
CA PHE A 481 -11.63 -60.42 12.64
C PHE A 481 -11.76 -61.36 13.85
N PHE A 482 -10.85 -62.32 14.06
CA PHE A 482 -11.02 -63.34 15.11
C PHE A 482 -9.94 -63.42 16.20
N LEU A 483 -8.92 -62.55 16.21
CA LEU A 483 -7.82 -62.65 17.21
C LEU A 483 -7.69 -61.44 18.16
N THR A 484 -8.51 -60.40 18.02
CA THR A 484 -8.35 -59.13 18.77
C THR A 484 -9.30 -58.96 19.96
N PHE A 485 -10.08 -59.98 20.32
CA PHE A 485 -11.06 -59.86 21.41
C PHE A 485 -10.51 -60.24 22.80
N LEU A 486 -9.39 -60.99 22.89
CA LEU A 486 -8.85 -61.44 24.19
C LEU A 486 -7.64 -60.67 24.72
N LEU A 487 -6.92 -59.91 23.90
CA LEU A 487 -5.75 -59.13 24.35
C LEU A 487 -6.09 -57.72 24.87
N GLY A 488 -7.29 -57.20 24.54
CA GLY A 488 -7.71 -55.85 24.88
C GLY A 488 -7.99 -55.63 26.38
N ILE A 489 -8.41 -56.68 27.10
CA ILE A 489 -8.82 -56.57 28.50
C ILE A 489 -7.61 -56.51 29.45
N LEU A 490 -6.48 -57.14 29.08
CA LEU A 490 -5.27 -57.16 29.91
C LEU A 490 -4.45 -55.85 29.80
N VAL A 491 -4.45 -55.21 28.62
CA VAL A 491 -3.73 -53.94 28.38
C VAL A 491 -4.42 -52.75 29.06
N LEU A 492 -5.75 -52.77 29.17
CA LEU A 492 -6.53 -51.71 29.83
C LEU A 492 -6.28 -51.62 31.35
N LEU A 493 -5.97 -52.75 32.01
CA LEU A 493 -5.69 -52.78 33.46
C LEU A 493 -4.27 -52.31 33.79
N VAL A 494 -3.30 -52.51 32.90
CA VAL A 494 -1.92 -52.01 33.08
C VAL A 494 -1.83 -50.52 32.73
N PHE A 495 -2.59 -50.06 31.73
CA PHE A 495 -2.64 -48.64 31.34
C PHE A 495 -3.32 -47.78 32.42
N SER A 496 -4.34 -48.29 33.11
CA SER A 496 -5.00 -47.54 34.18
C SER A 496 -4.09 -47.33 35.41
N ALA A 497 -3.27 -48.32 35.77
CA ALA A 497 -2.29 -48.19 36.85
C ALA A 497 -1.16 -47.20 36.51
N LEU A 498 -0.66 -47.21 35.28
CA LEU A 498 0.36 -46.26 34.80
C LEU A 498 -0.19 -44.83 34.67
N VAL A 499 -1.45 -44.67 34.26
CA VAL A 499 -2.14 -43.37 34.23
C VAL A 499 -2.37 -42.84 35.65
N ILE A 500 -2.67 -43.68 36.65
CA ILE A 500 -2.80 -43.24 38.05
C ILE A 500 -1.46 -42.78 38.62
N VAL A 501 -0.35 -43.49 38.35
CA VAL A 501 1.00 -43.07 38.76
C VAL A 501 1.45 -41.81 38.00
N PHE A 502 1.12 -41.66 36.72
CA PHE A 502 1.40 -40.45 35.93
C PHE A 502 0.55 -39.26 36.36
N ILE A 503 -0.71 -39.47 36.77
CA ILE A 503 -1.61 -38.46 37.34
C ILE A 503 -1.18 -38.07 38.76
N GLN A 504 -0.67 -39.01 39.57
CA GLN A 504 -0.10 -38.69 40.89
C GLN A 504 1.22 -37.91 40.76
N ARG A 505 2.06 -38.22 39.77
CA ARG A 505 3.32 -37.49 39.51
C ARG A 505 3.11 -36.13 38.81
N ARG A 506 2.04 -35.95 38.03
CA ARG A 506 1.62 -34.63 37.49
C ARG A 506 0.91 -33.74 38.52
N ARG A 507 0.42 -34.30 39.64
CA ARG A 507 -0.25 -33.52 40.69
C ARG A 507 0.69 -32.67 41.55
N GLU A 508 2.02 -32.77 41.37
CA GLU A 508 3.00 -31.87 42.01
C GLU A 508 3.31 -30.57 41.24
N LEU A 509 2.78 -30.37 40.03
CA LEU A 509 2.90 -29.09 39.31
C LEU A 509 1.53 -28.37 39.28
N LYS A 510 0.97 -28.11 40.46
CA LYS A 510 -0.11 -27.12 40.59
C LYS A 510 0.51 -25.71 40.63
N LEU A 511 -0.02 -24.84 39.78
CA LEU A 511 0.09 -23.37 39.90
C LEU A 511 -0.14 -22.97 41.37
N LYS A 512 0.85 -22.33 41.99
CA LYS A 512 0.80 -21.89 43.38
C LYS A 512 0.07 -20.54 43.42
N LYS A 513 -1.24 -20.55 43.66
CA LYS A 513 -2.01 -19.35 44.04
C LYS A 513 -1.82 -19.18 45.55
N VAL A 514 -1.17 -18.10 45.97
CA VAL A 514 -0.90 -17.81 47.37
C VAL A 514 -1.71 -16.58 47.76
N GLU A 515 -2.53 -16.72 48.79
CA GLU A 515 -3.21 -15.59 49.45
C GLU A 515 -2.38 -15.24 50.68
N SER A 516 -1.97 -13.98 50.81
CA SER A 516 -1.22 -13.50 51.96
C SER A 516 -1.74 -12.14 52.38
N THR A 517 -2.05 -12.00 53.66
CA THR A 517 -2.52 -10.76 54.28
C THR A 517 -1.30 -9.95 54.69
N THR A 518 -1.09 -8.79 54.08
CA THR A 518 0.02 -7.90 54.44
C THR A 518 -0.33 -7.11 55.71
N GLN A 519 0.68 -6.52 56.37
CA GLN A 519 0.51 -5.74 57.61
C GLN A 519 -0.45 -4.53 57.45
N ASP A 520 -0.74 -4.11 56.21
CA ASP A 520 -1.67 -3.04 55.85
C ASP A 520 -3.15 -3.47 55.76
N GLY A 521 -3.48 -4.74 56.07
CA GLY A 521 -4.85 -5.27 56.06
C GLY A 521 -5.42 -5.58 54.68
N ASN A 522 -4.62 -5.48 53.61
CA ASN A 522 -5.05 -5.77 52.23
C ASN A 522 -4.74 -7.22 51.85
N ASN A 523 -5.75 -7.96 51.38
CA ASN A 523 -5.55 -9.29 50.81
C ASN A 523 -5.01 -9.18 49.38
N TRP A 524 -3.82 -9.75 49.16
CA TRP A 524 -3.21 -9.87 47.84
C TRP A 524 -3.29 -11.33 47.38
N GLU A 525 -3.71 -11.50 46.13
CA GLU A 525 -3.67 -12.75 45.41
C GLU A 525 -2.49 -12.72 44.42
N ILE A 526 -1.53 -13.63 44.57
CA ILE A 526 -0.42 -13.77 43.62
C ILE A 526 -0.55 -15.06 42.81
N GLN A 527 -0.36 -14.93 41.50
CA GLN A 527 -0.31 -16.03 40.56
C GLN A 527 1.03 -16.02 39.81
N PHE A 528 1.76 -17.13 39.91
CA PHE A 528 3.01 -17.33 39.17
C PHE A 528 2.78 -18.15 37.90
N PHE A 529 3.43 -17.72 36.81
CA PHE A 529 3.40 -18.41 35.52
C PHE A 529 4.74 -19.07 35.18
N ASP A 530 5.76 -18.86 36.01
CA ASP A 530 7.08 -19.45 35.88
C ASP A 530 7.48 -20.19 37.16
N SER A 531 8.00 -21.41 36.99
CA SER A 531 8.35 -22.31 38.10
C SER A 531 9.64 -21.93 38.81
N LYS A 532 10.52 -21.14 38.20
CA LYS A 532 11.71 -20.56 38.83
C LYS A 532 11.31 -19.32 39.62
N ALA A 533 10.49 -18.45 39.03
CA ALA A 533 9.95 -17.27 39.72
C ALA A 533 9.15 -17.64 40.97
N SER A 534 8.32 -18.69 40.93
CA SER A 534 7.50 -19.13 42.07
C SER A 534 8.30 -19.70 43.25
N LYS A 535 9.58 -20.06 43.03
CA LYS A 535 10.49 -20.55 44.06
C LYS A 535 11.40 -19.45 44.62
N SER A 536 11.55 -18.33 43.91
CA SER A 536 12.54 -17.29 44.20
C SER A 536 11.93 -15.94 44.60
N ILE A 537 10.73 -15.61 44.15
CA ILE A 537 10.07 -14.32 44.43
C ILE A 537 8.97 -14.51 45.48
N THR A 538 8.95 -13.66 46.50
CA THR A 538 7.81 -13.54 47.43
C THR A 538 6.98 -12.28 47.18
N LEU A 539 5.78 -12.21 47.75
CA LEU A 539 4.92 -11.04 47.62
C LEU A 539 5.53 -9.80 48.30
N ASP A 540 6.17 -9.97 49.45
CA ASP A 540 6.80 -8.88 50.20
C ASP A 540 7.99 -8.28 49.41
N ASP A 541 8.73 -9.11 48.67
CA ASP A 541 9.78 -8.62 47.76
C ASP A 541 9.21 -7.72 46.64
N ILE A 542 8.03 -8.05 46.11
CA ILE A 542 7.38 -7.27 45.04
C ILE A 542 6.83 -5.95 45.59
N LEU A 543 6.24 -5.97 46.80
CA LEU A 543 5.63 -4.81 47.43
C LEU A 543 6.66 -3.85 48.05
N GLY A 544 7.84 -4.35 48.45
CA GLY A 544 8.96 -3.55 48.95
C GLY A 544 9.67 -2.72 47.87
N ILE A 545 9.45 -3.02 46.59
CA ILE A 545 9.94 -2.20 45.47
C ILE A 545 9.05 -0.96 45.39
N GLY A 546 9.63 0.24 45.34
CA GLY A 546 8.89 1.48 45.13
C GLY A 546 8.22 1.51 43.74
N VAL A 547 7.07 0.86 43.58
CA VAL A 547 6.42 0.64 42.29
C VAL A 547 5.66 1.90 41.85
N SER A 548 6.04 2.46 40.70
CA SER A 548 5.29 3.50 39.99
C SER A 548 4.70 2.98 38.66
N TYR A 549 3.76 3.74 38.10
CA TYR A 549 3.06 3.42 36.85
C TYR A 549 3.97 3.38 35.60
N LYS A 550 5.17 3.96 35.68
CA LYS A 550 6.18 3.89 34.60
C LYS A 550 6.95 2.56 34.55
N GLY A 551 6.89 1.77 35.63
CA GLY A 551 7.60 0.50 35.78
C GLY A 551 9.10 0.66 36.06
N PHE A 552 9.70 -0.31 36.77
CA PHE A 552 11.08 -0.24 37.25
C PHE A 552 11.76 -1.61 37.17
N TYR A 553 13.05 -1.60 36.89
CA TYR A 553 13.90 -2.78 36.97
C TYR A 553 14.36 -2.98 38.42
N SER A 554 14.24 -4.21 38.91
CA SER A 554 14.70 -4.57 40.25
C SER A 554 15.29 -5.98 40.24
N GLU A 555 16.19 -6.24 41.17
CA GLU A 555 16.72 -7.58 41.42
C GLU A 555 16.03 -8.16 42.66
N ILE A 556 15.30 -9.27 42.47
CA ILE A 556 14.63 -9.99 43.55
C ILE A 556 15.27 -11.38 43.64
N SER A 557 15.89 -11.70 44.78
CA SER A 557 16.44 -13.04 45.05
C SER A 557 17.35 -13.57 43.93
N ASN A 558 18.31 -12.74 43.49
CA ASN A 558 19.24 -13.01 42.36
C ASN A 558 18.55 -13.19 40.99
N MET A 559 17.35 -12.62 40.82
CA MET A 559 16.64 -12.61 39.55
C MET A 559 16.23 -11.19 39.18
N GLN A 560 16.70 -10.71 38.03
CA GLN A 560 16.31 -9.41 37.49
C GLN A 560 14.89 -9.49 36.90
N VAL A 561 14.05 -8.54 37.28
CA VAL A 561 12.66 -8.45 36.85
C VAL A 561 12.26 -7.02 36.55
N PHE A 562 11.24 -6.86 35.70
CA PHE A 562 10.58 -5.58 35.48
C PHE A 562 9.20 -5.60 36.11
N VAL A 563 8.93 -4.66 37.02
CA VAL A 563 7.67 -4.60 37.78
C VAL A 563 6.88 -3.36 37.37
N LYS A 564 5.60 -3.54 37.04
CA LYS A 564 4.70 -2.44 36.66
C LYS A 564 3.38 -2.47 37.43
N LYS A 565 3.04 -1.35 38.06
CA LYS A 565 1.75 -1.15 38.74
C LYS A 565 0.66 -0.80 37.72
N LEU A 566 -0.51 -1.38 37.94
CA LEU A 566 -1.73 -1.17 37.16
C LEU A 566 -2.70 -0.27 37.94
N ASN A 567 -3.53 0.51 37.23
CA ASN A 567 -4.51 1.43 37.82
C ASN A 567 -5.61 0.69 38.62
N VAL A 568 -6.41 1.44 39.41
CA VAL A 568 -7.40 0.89 40.35
C VAL A 568 -8.65 0.31 39.66
N ASN A 569 -8.97 0.75 38.43
CA ASN A 569 -10.17 0.34 37.69
C ASN A 569 -9.89 -0.72 36.63
N ILE A 570 -9.43 -1.91 37.04
CA ILE A 570 -9.15 -3.02 36.11
C ILE A 570 -10.41 -3.87 35.95
N PRO A 571 -10.92 -4.08 34.73
CA PRO A 571 -12.08 -4.95 34.50
C PRO A 571 -11.85 -6.35 35.06
N THR A 572 -12.86 -6.93 35.72
CA THR A 572 -12.78 -8.28 36.30
C THR A 572 -12.42 -9.33 35.24
N SER A 573 -12.84 -9.13 33.99
CA SER A 573 -12.52 -9.96 32.82
C SER A 573 -11.01 -10.06 32.51
N PHE A 574 -10.23 -9.01 32.80
CA PHE A 574 -8.79 -9.04 32.61
C PHE A 574 -8.13 -10.07 33.54
N TRP A 575 -8.57 -10.12 34.80
CA TRP A 575 -8.05 -11.08 35.78
C TRP A 575 -8.50 -12.51 35.49
N THR A 576 -9.65 -12.71 34.85
CA THR A 576 -10.08 -14.03 34.38
C THR A 576 -9.16 -14.55 33.27
N ASN A 577 -8.61 -13.67 32.43
CA ASN A 577 -7.78 -14.01 31.27
C ASN A 577 -6.26 -13.95 31.56
N ILE A 578 -5.85 -13.56 32.77
CA ILE A 578 -4.42 -13.38 33.12
C ILE A 578 -3.61 -14.67 33.01
N GLN A 579 -4.26 -15.83 33.18
CA GLN A 579 -3.62 -17.13 33.04
C GLN A 579 -3.22 -17.43 31.59
N GLU A 580 -4.00 -16.99 30.60
CA GLU A 580 -3.65 -17.14 29.20
C GLU A 580 -2.48 -16.20 28.84
N LEU A 581 -2.52 -14.95 29.29
CA LEU A 581 -1.42 -13.99 29.13
C LEU A 581 -0.11 -14.49 29.77
N GLY A 582 -0.20 -15.07 30.96
CA GLY A 582 0.95 -15.62 31.69
C GLY A 582 1.57 -16.85 31.03
N ASN A 583 0.80 -17.60 30.23
CA ASN A 583 1.24 -18.80 29.54
C ASN A 583 1.87 -18.54 28.17
N ILE A 584 1.84 -17.30 27.67
CA ILE A 584 2.44 -16.94 26.38
C ILE A 584 3.95 -17.23 26.40
N ARG A 585 4.41 -18.00 25.42
CA ARG A 585 5.83 -18.29 25.18
C ARG A 585 6.14 -18.04 23.71
N HIS A 586 6.73 -16.89 23.41
CA HIS A 586 7.13 -16.53 22.04
C HIS A 586 8.45 -15.74 22.08
N PRO A 587 9.42 -15.98 21.17
CA PRO A 587 10.73 -15.34 21.19
C PRO A 587 10.68 -13.81 21.08
N ASN A 588 9.63 -13.26 20.46
CA ASN A 588 9.43 -11.82 20.31
C ASN A 588 8.40 -11.21 21.29
N VAL A 589 8.01 -11.92 22.35
CA VAL A 589 7.09 -11.41 23.39
C VAL A 589 7.76 -11.51 24.75
N VAL A 590 7.71 -10.43 25.54
CA VAL A 590 8.27 -10.41 26.91
C VAL A 590 7.41 -11.29 27.82
N LYS A 591 8.05 -12.25 28.48
CA LYS A 591 7.36 -13.18 29.38
C LYS A 591 6.84 -12.50 30.65
N ILE A 592 5.60 -12.80 31.01
CA ILE A 592 5.04 -12.47 32.33
C ILE A 592 5.40 -13.60 33.30
N LEU A 593 6.08 -13.26 34.39
CA LEU A 593 6.52 -14.20 35.43
C LEU A 593 5.48 -14.36 36.53
N ALA A 594 4.84 -13.27 36.93
CA ALA A 594 3.80 -13.26 37.96
C ALA A 594 2.81 -12.10 37.77
N ALA A 595 1.60 -12.27 38.30
CA ALA A 595 0.59 -11.23 38.41
C ALA A 595 0.04 -11.20 39.84
N CYS A 596 -0.04 -10.00 40.42
CA CYS A 596 -0.58 -9.78 41.76
C CYS A 596 -1.83 -8.91 41.68
N LYS A 597 -2.90 -9.33 42.37
CA LYS A 597 -4.19 -8.66 42.41
C LYS A 597 -4.56 -8.29 43.84
N SER A 598 -5.05 -7.08 44.05
CA SER A 598 -5.74 -6.67 45.29
C SER A 598 -6.91 -5.74 44.97
N GLU A 599 -7.68 -5.40 46.00
CA GLU A 599 -8.76 -4.41 45.90
C GLU A 599 -8.27 -3.00 45.53
N LYS A 600 -6.98 -2.69 45.75
CA LYS A 600 -6.38 -1.37 45.45
C LYS A 600 -5.69 -1.31 44.08
N GLY A 601 -5.69 -2.39 43.30
CA GLY A 601 -5.10 -2.45 41.96
C GLY A 601 -4.32 -3.73 41.66
N GLY A 602 -3.55 -3.72 40.58
CA GLY A 602 -2.76 -4.87 40.12
C GLY A 602 -1.28 -4.58 39.94
N ILE A 603 -0.45 -5.61 39.98
CA ILE A 603 0.98 -5.54 39.66
C ILE A 603 1.32 -6.67 38.67
N LEU A 604 2.03 -6.35 37.59
CA LEU A 604 2.60 -7.35 36.67
C LEU A 604 4.11 -7.38 36.81
N VAL A 605 4.64 -8.60 36.91
CA VAL A 605 6.07 -8.88 36.97
C VAL A 605 6.47 -9.57 35.68
N TYR A 606 7.36 -8.94 34.92
CA TYR A 606 7.88 -9.43 33.65
C TYR A 606 9.32 -9.93 33.82
N GLU A 607 9.76 -10.78 32.89
CA GLU A 607 11.18 -11.06 32.74
C GLU A 607 11.96 -9.78 32.43
N TYR A 608 13.18 -9.69 32.95
CA TYR A 608 14.10 -8.65 32.54
C TYR A 608 14.59 -8.93 31.12
N VAL A 609 14.52 -7.90 30.27
CA VAL A 609 15.12 -7.89 28.95
C VAL A 609 16.13 -6.75 28.92
N GLU A 610 17.40 -7.11 28.80
CA GLU A 610 18.49 -6.15 28.65
C GLU A 610 18.42 -5.53 27.25
N GLY A 611 18.10 -4.23 27.17
CA GLY A 611 17.85 -3.57 25.90
C GLY A 611 17.34 -2.13 26.04
N LYS A 612 17.04 -1.50 24.91
CA LYS A 612 16.45 -0.14 24.84
C LYS A 612 15.10 -0.17 24.14
N ASP A 613 14.22 0.77 24.47
CA ASP A 613 12.95 0.91 23.77
C ASP A 613 13.20 1.31 22.30
N LEU A 614 12.44 0.74 21.36
CA LEU A 614 12.60 0.97 19.92
C LEU A 614 12.50 2.46 19.59
N SER A 615 11.65 3.22 20.27
CA SER A 615 11.54 4.68 20.09
C SER A 615 12.83 5.45 20.35
N GLU A 616 13.76 4.92 21.15
CA GLU A 616 15.04 5.57 21.46
C GLU A 616 16.13 5.24 20.44
N VAL A 617 16.04 4.08 19.80
CA VAL A 617 17.09 3.56 18.91
C VAL A 617 16.74 3.67 17.43
N ILE A 618 15.47 3.85 17.07
CA ILE A 618 14.97 3.78 15.70
C ILE A 618 15.79 4.64 14.72
N ARG A 619 16.13 5.88 15.10
CA ARG A 619 16.85 6.83 14.22
C ARG A 619 18.28 6.41 13.90
N VAL A 620 18.92 5.58 14.72
CA VAL A 620 20.31 5.12 14.51
C VAL A 620 20.41 3.68 14.02
N MET A 621 19.28 3.04 13.71
CA MET A 621 19.25 1.66 13.20
C MET A 621 19.44 1.60 11.68
N SER A 622 20.25 0.62 11.23
CA SER A 622 20.38 0.24 9.82
C SER A 622 19.10 -0.40 9.27
N TRP A 623 19.01 -0.50 7.95
CA TRP A 623 17.88 -1.17 7.29
C TRP A 623 17.67 -2.61 7.76
N GLU A 624 18.74 -3.41 7.82
CA GLU A 624 18.67 -4.82 8.23
C GLU A 624 18.08 -4.99 9.64
N ARG A 625 18.50 -4.13 10.59
CA ARG A 625 17.98 -4.14 11.96
C ARG A 625 16.50 -3.73 11.99
N ARG A 626 16.10 -2.71 11.21
CA ARG A 626 14.68 -2.28 11.11
C ARG A 626 13.80 -3.36 10.51
N GLN A 627 14.30 -4.06 9.49
CA GLN A 627 13.63 -5.20 8.87
C GLN A 627 13.45 -6.36 9.86
N LYS A 628 14.49 -6.69 10.63
CA LYS A 628 14.43 -7.70 11.70
C LYS A 628 13.37 -7.35 12.75
N VAL A 629 13.26 -6.07 13.10
CA VAL A 629 12.22 -5.57 14.02
C VAL A 629 10.82 -5.74 13.45
N ALA A 630 10.57 -5.30 12.21
CA ALA A 630 9.28 -5.44 11.54
C ALA A 630 8.81 -6.90 11.52
N ILE A 631 9.73 -7.83 11.21
CA ILE A 631 9.47 -9.27 11.15
C ILE A 631 9.19 -9.87 12.53
N GLY A 632 10.00 -9.54 13.54
CA GLY A 632 9.80 -10.11 14.87
C GLY A 632 8.48 -9.65 15.51
N ILE A 633 8.07 -8.40 15.29
CA ILE A 633 6.78 -7.90 15.78
C ILE A 633 5.61 -8.55 15.02
N SER A 634 5.70 -8.70 13.70
CA SER A 634 4.63 -9.34 12.93
C SER A 634 4.44 -10.81 13.31
N ARG A 635 5.53 -11.56 13.57
CA ARG A 635 5.49 -12.92 14.14
C ARG A 635 4.82 -12.95 15.50
N ALA A 636 5.13 -12.00 16.38
CA ALA A 636 4.46 -11.88 17.67
C ALA A 636 2.95 -11.64 17.53
N LEU A 637 2.52 -10.74 16.64
CA LEU A 637 1.10 -10.46 16.39
C LEU A 637 0.37 -11.70 15.84
N LYS A 638 0.96 -12.38 14.85
CA LYS A 638 0.41 -13.63 14.32
C LYS A 638 0.20 -14.68 15.42
N TYR A 639 1.17 -14.83 16.32
CA TYR A 639 1.06 -15.77 17.43
C TYR A 639 -0.08 -15.38 18.39
N LEU A 640 -0.18 -14.10 18.76
CA LEU A 640 -1.17 -13.59 19.70
C LEU A 640 -2.60 -13.66 19.15
N HIS A 641 -2.80 -13.39 17.87
CA HIS A 641 -4.12 -13.36 17.24
C HIS A 641 -4.59 -14.73 16.76
N CYS A 642 -3.69 -15.57 16.22
CA CYS A 642 -4.06 -16.79 15.52
C CYS A 642 -3.67 -18.09 16.23
N SER A 643 -2.70 -18.06 17.17
CA SER A 643 -2.14 -19.28 17.79
C SER A 643 -2.47 -19.45 19.28
N CYS A 644 -3.03 -18.42 19.92
CA CYS A 644 -3.51 -18.51 21.30
C CYS A 644 -4.94 -19.11 21.34
N SER A 645 -5.29 -19.79 22.43
CA SER A 645 -6.61 -20.43 22.64
C SER A 645 -7.77 -19.43 22.54
N GLN A 646 -7.53 -18.20 23.00
CA GLN A 646 -8.35 -17.03 22.74
C GLN A 646 -7.45 -15.98 22.08
N SER A 647 -7.96 -15.25 21.09
CA SER A 647 -7.20 -14.19 20.43
C SER A 647 -6.90 -13.06 21.42
N ILE A 648 -5.62 -12.71 21.56
CA ILE A 648 -5.15 -11.71 22.52
C ILE A 648 -4.86 -10.41 21.79
N PHE A 649 -5.62 -9.36 22.11
CA PHE A 649 -5.48 -8.04 21.50
C PHE A 649 -4.71 -7.07 22.41
N ILE A 650 -3.87 -6.22 21.81
CA ILE A 650 -2.92 -5.35 22.51
C ILE A 650 -3.51 -3.95 22.76
N GLY A 651 -4.29 -3.44 21.82
CA GLY A 651 -5.08 -2.20 21.90
C GLY A 651 -4.32 -0.89 21.64
N ASP A 652 -3.06 -0.80 22.06
CA ASP A 652 -2.18 0.36 21.82
C ASP A 652 -0.78 -0.11 21.42
N LEU A 653 -0.62 -0.55 20.17
CA LEU A 653 0.68 -0.95 19.65
C LEU A 653 1.47 0.30 19.21
N SER A 654 2.67 0.48 19.78
CA SER A 654 3.56 1.61 19.48
C SER A 654 5.03 1.22 19.71
N THR A 655 5.95 2.05 19.20
CA THR A 655 7.41 1.86 19.32
C THR A 655 7.91 1.83 20.77
N ARG A 656 7.14 2.35 21.75
CA ARG A 656 7.47 2.29 23.19
C ARG A 656 7.17 0.95 23.86
N LYS A 657 6.41 0.07 23.19
CA LYS A 657 6.11 -1.29 23.69
C LYS A 657 7.08 -2.34 23.17
N VAL A 658 8.04 -1.96 22.33
CA VAL A 658 9.02 -2.88 21.74
C VAL A 658 10.39 -2.56 22.32
N ILE A 659 11.01 -3.54 22.97
CA ILE A 659 12.40 -3.46 23.44
C ILE A 659 13.28 -4.13 22.39
N ILE A 660 14.40 -3.52 22.04
CA ILE A 660 15.45 -4.16 21.25
C ILE A 660 16.48 -4.69 22.24
N ASP A 661 16.58 -6.02 22.32
CA ASP A 661 17.49 -6.67 23.26
C ASP A 661 18.96 -6.63 22.80
N GLY A 662 19.88 -7.08 23.66
CA GLY A 662 21.31 -7.14 23.35
C GLY A 662 21.72 -8.02 22.16
N LYS A 663 20.77 -8.75 21.54
CA LYS A 663 20.95 -9.57 20.33
C LYS A 663 20.22 -8.99 19.11
N ASP A 664 19.80 -7.73 19.20
CA ASP A 664 18.98 -7.06 18.18
C ASP A 664 17.66 -7.77 17.89
N GLU A 665 17.10 -8.51 18.85
CA GLU A 665 15.77 -9.11 18.71
C GLU A 665 14.69 -8.17 19.28
N PRO A 666 13.58 -7.93 18.55
CA PRO A 666 12.47 -7.18 19.10
C PRO A 666 11.69 -8.02 20.12
N ARG A 667 11.42 -7.43 21.29
CA ARG A 667 10.64 -8.03 22.39
C ARG A 667 9.44 -7.14 22.71
N LEU A 668 8.25 -7.61 22.35
CA LEU A 668 6.99 -6.92 22.55
C LEU A 668 6.50 -7.08 23.99
N ARG A 669 6.33 -5.98 24.71
CA ARG A 669 5.85 -5.94 26.09
C ARG A 669 4.32 -5.81 26.10
N LEU A 670 3.63 -6.85 26.55
CA LEU A 670 2.18 -6.85 26.71
C LEU A 670 1.78 -6.01 27.93
N SER A 671 0.72 -5.22 27.83
CA SER A 671 0.16 -4.41 28.92
C SER A 671 -1.34 -4.59 29.01
N LEU A 672 -1.96 -4.04 30.07
CA LEU A 672 -3.42 -3.87 30.08
C LEU A 672 -3.88 -3.20 28.77
N PRO A 673 -4.97 -3.68 28.15
CA PRO A 673 -5.63 -2.97 27.08
C PRO A 673 -6.27 -1.71 27.69
N THR A 674 -5.59 -0.56 27.58
CA THR A 674 -6.15 0.73 28.00
C THR A 674 -7.02 1.29 26.89
N THR A 675 -8.03 2.09 27.23
CA THR A 675 -8.93 2.78 26.28
C THR A 675 -8.24 3.87 25.44
N SER A 676 -6.91 3.97 25.49
CA SER A 676 -6.08 4.85 24.65
C SER A 676 -5.94 4.22 23.27
N TYR A 677 -7.06 4.20 22.56
CA TYR A 677 -7.25 3.62 21.26
C TYR A 677 -6.65 4.53 20.16
N VAL A 678 -6.01 3.92 19.16
CA VAL A 678 -5.12 4.61 18.20
C VAL A 678 -5.70 4.67 16.77
N GLY A 679 -6.74 3.88 16.46
CA GLY A 679 -7.34 3.84 15.12
C GLY A 679 -8.39 4.93 14.87
N PRO A 680 -8.89 5.07 13.64
CA PRO A 680 -9.97 6.00 13.30
C PRO A 680 -11.38 5.54 13.77
N GLU A 681 -11.60 4.24 13.98
CA GLU A 681 -12.94 3.70 14.32
C GLU A 681 -13.27 3.75 15.83
N TYR A 682 -14.45 4.24 16.26
CA TYR A 682 -14.79 4.35 17.70
C TYR A 682 -15.11 3.01 18.41
N ASN A 683 -14.76 1.87 17.82
CA ASN A 683 -15.24 0.53 18.21
C ASN A 683 -14.13 -0.37 18.79
N GLY A 684 -13.74 -0.09 20.04
CA GLY A 684 -13.07 -1.06 20.90
C GLY A 684 -11.74 -1.65 20.40
N ILE A 685 -11.24 -2.65 21.13
CA ILE A 685 -9.95 -3.30 20.86
C ILE A 685 -10.19 -4.59 20.07
N SER A 686 -9.54 -4.70 18.91
CA SER A 686 -9.68 -5.82 17.97
C SER A 686 -8.36 -6.11 17.24
N GLU A 687 -8.28 -7.25 16.54
CA GLU A 687 -7.17 -7.54 15.62
C GLU A 687 -6.93 -6.36 14.65
N ARG A 688 -7.99 -5.77 14.10
CA ARG A 688 -7.88 -4.68 13.11
C ARG A 688 -7.27 -3.42 13.71
N SER A 689 -7.50 -3.17 15.00
CA SER A 689 -6.89 -2.05 15.72
C SER A 689 -5.40 -2.28 16.00
N ASP A 690 -5.01 -3.53 16.31
CA ASP A 690 -3.60 -3.91 16.49
C ASP A 690 -2.83 -3.82 15.16
N ILE A 691 -3.46 -4.24 14.05
CA ILE A 691 -2.90 -4.12 12.70
C ILE A 691 -2.73 -2.66 12.31
N TYR A 692 -3.69 -1.78 12.63
CA TYR A 692 -3.53 -0.35 12.42
C TYR A 692 -2.34 0.21 13.20
N GLY A 693 -2.22 -0.12 14.49
CA GLY A 693 -1.08 0.26 15.31
C GLY A 693 0.25 -0.27 14.77
N PHE A 694 0.25 -1.47 14.19
CA PHE A 694 1.43 -2.06 13.54
C PHE A 694 1.82 -1.32 12.26
N GLY A 695 0.84 -0.94 11.43
CA GLY A 695 1.06 -0.13 10.25
C GLY A 695 1.73 1.21 10.58
N LEU A 696 1.35 1.85 11.69
CA LEU A 696 2.03 3.04 12.18
C LEU A 696 3.49 2.75 12.58
N VAL A 697 3.77 1.63 13.27
CA VAL A 697 5.14 1.22 13.61
C VAL A 697 5.99 0.99 12.35
N LEU A 698 5.41 0.43 11.28
CA LEU A 698 6.13 0.25 10.00
C LEU A 698 6.46 1.60 9.33
N ILE A 699 5.54 2.57 9.36
CA ILE A 699 5.82 3.93 8.86
C ILE A 699 6.94 4.59 9.68
N GLU A 700 6.91 4.47 11.01
CA GLU A 700 7.98 4.98 11.90
C GLU A 700 9.33 4.28 11.59
N LEU A 701 9.33 2.97 11.30
CA LEU A 701 10.53 2.21 10.92
C LEU A 701 11.09 2.64 9.57
N LEU A 702 10.28 3.01 8.59
CA LEU A 702 10.79 3.43 7.27
C LEU A 702 11.26 4.88 7.27
N THR A 703 10.57 5.74 8.00
CA THR A 703 10.71 7.20 7.86
C THR A 703 11.45 7.84 9.02
N GLY A 704 11.59 7.15 10.15
CA GLY A 704 12.18 7.69 11.39
C GLY A 704 11.35 8.78 12.07
N LYS A 705 10.20 9.14 11.47
CA LYS A 705 9.25 10.12 11.99
C LYS A 705 8.30 9.47 12.97
N ASN A 706 8.12 10.06 14.15
CA ASN A 706 7.13 9.64 15.15
C ASN A 706 5.78 10.33 14.91
N ARG A 707 4.71 9.85 15.57
CA ARG A 707 3.33 10.38 15.43
C ARG A 707 3.16 11.85 15.82
N GLY A 708 4.08 12.41 16.61
CA GLY A 708 4.11 13.79 17.06
C GLY A 708 5.11 14.69 16.34
N ASP A 709 5.81 14.18 15.32
CA ASP A 709 6.72 14.99 14.50
C ASP A 709 5.87 15.92 13.61
N ALA A 710 5.71 17.18 14.03
CA ALA A 710 4.76 18.14 13.46
C ALA A 710 5.04 18.59 12.01
N GLU A 711 6.07 18.04 11.35
CA GLU A 711 6.49 18.38 9.99
C GLU A 711 5.91 17.42 8.93
N PHE A 712 4.58 17.20 8.96
CA PHE A 712 3.83 16.53 7.89
C PHE A 712 3.22 17.53 6.87
N GLY A 713 3.47 18.83 7.06
CA GLY A 713 2.93 19.89 6.21
C GLY A 713 1.41 20.04 6.34
N LYS A 714 0.70 19.96 5.21
CA LYS A 714 -0.78 20.13 5.06
C LYS A 714 -1.63 18.92 5.50
N ARG A 715 -1.02 17.80 5.86
CA ARG A 715 -1.70 16.51 6.06
C ARG A 715 -2.10 16.33 7.52
N GLU A 716 -3.30 15.78 7.75
CA GLU A 716 -3.90 15.65 9.09
C GLU A 716 -3.30 14.49 9.91
N SER A 717 -2.64 13.53 9.24
CA SER A 717 -2.02 12.38 9.87
C SER A 717 -0.73 11.92 9.19
N ILE A 718 0.10 11.19 9.93
CA ILE A 718 1.28 10.48 9.40
C ILE A 718 0.91 9.46 8.31
N VAL A 719 -0.31 8.93 8.34
CA VAL A 719 -0.84 7.98 7.35
C VAL A 719 -1.13 8.68 6.02
N ASP A 720 -1.79 9.84 6.05
CA ASP A 720 -2.11 10.61 4.84
C ASP A 720 -0.85 11.15 4.19
N TRP A 721 0.13 11.55 5.01
CA TRP A 721 1.45 11.90 4.54
C TRP A 721 2.15 10.70 3.87
N ALA A 722 2.15 9.53 4.50
CA ALA A 722 2.75 8.32 3.92
C ALA A 722 2.07 7.89 2.61
N ARG A 723 0.74 7.98 2.50
CA ARG A 723 0.00 7.69 1.25
C ARG A 723 0.42 8.61 0.11
N TYR A 724 0.52 9.91 0.40
CA TYR A 724 0.98 10.89 -0.57
C TYR A 724 2.42 10.63 -1.01
N CYS A 725 3.32 10.38 -0.08
CA CYS A 725 4.71 10.05 -0.40
C CYS A 725 4.85 8.77 -1.23
N TYR A 726 3.98 7.78 -1.00
CA TYR A 726 3.94 6.56 -1.80
C TYR A 726 3.40 6.81 -3.22
N SER A 727 2.42 7.70 -3.41
CA SER A 727 1.87 8.00 -4.75
C SER A 727 2.83 8.79 -5.65
N GLU A 728 3.77 9.53 -5.08
CA GLU A 728 4.79 10.29 -5.84
C GLU A 728 5.93 9.40 -6.38
N CYS A 729 5.95 8.10 -6.08
CA CYS A 729 6.89 7.10 -6.62
C CYS A 729 8.40 7.35 -6.39
N HIS A 730 8.81 8.29 -5.53
CA HIS A 730 10.22 8.59 -5.25
C HIS A 730 10.64 8.20 -3.83
N LEU A 731 11.29 7.03 -3.66
CA LEU A 731 11.71 6.47 -2.37
C LEU A 731 12.54 7.46 -1.51
N ASP A 732 13.47 8.19 -2.13
CA ASP A 732 14.42 9.08 -1.46
C ASP A 732 13.80 10.27 -0.72
N THR A 733 12.51 10.53 -0.98
CA THR A 733 11.76 11.69 -0.48
C THR A 733 11.14 11.44 0.89
N TRP A 734 10.97 10.18 1.30
CA TRP A 734 10.24 9.83 2.53
C TRP A 734 10.97 8.86 3.45
N ILE A 735 12.04 8.19 2.99
CA ILE A 735 12.85 7.34 3.86
C ILE A 735 13.74 8.17 4.80
N GLU A 736 14.02 7.61 5.98
CA GLU A 736 15.00 8.19 6.90
C GLU A 736 16.35 8.40 6.18
N PRO A 737 16.95 9.60 6.25
CA PRO A 737 18.22 9.92 5.60
C PRO A 737 19.34 8.87 5.75
N LEU A 738 19.47 8.25 6.91
CA LEU A 738 20.46 7.19 7.16
C LEU A 738 20.22 5.90 6.37
N LEU A 739 19.01 5.68 5.84
CA LEU A 739 18.65 4.53 5.01
C LEU A 739 18.89 4.76 3.51
N LYS A 740 19.25 5.98 3.09
CA LYS A 740 19.44 6.31 1.66
C LYS A 740 20.54 5.48 1.00
N SER A 741 21.62 5.15 1.72
CA SER A 741 22.66 4.24 1.21
C SER A 741 22.17 2.79 1.09
N ASP A 742 21.34 2.34 2.02
CA ASP A 742 20.78 0.98 2.03
C ASP A 742 19.69 0.81 0.96
N ALA A 743 19.01 1.90 0.59
CA ALA A 743 17.95 1.95 -0.40
C ALA A 743 18.40 1.50 -1.79
N VAL A 744 19.64 1.77 -2.19
CA VAL A 744 20.19 1.39 -3.51
C VAL A 744 20.04 -0.11 -3.79
N ASN A 745 20.19 -0.96 -2.76
CA ASN A 745 20.10 -2.42 -2.88
C ASN A 745 18.79 -3.00 -2.33
N ASN A 746 17.98 -2.19 -1.63
CA ASN A 746 16.79 -2.65 -0.92
C ASN A 746 15.52 -1.87 -1.26
N GLN A 747 15.53 -1.04 -2.31
CA GLN A 747 14.43 -0.16 -2.70
C GLN A 747 13.10 -0.92 -2.79
N ASN A 748 13.08 -2.07 -3.46
CA ASN A 748 11.87 -2.88 -3.59
C ASN A 748 11.32 -3.32 -2.23
N LYS A 749 12.19 -3.77 -1.31
CA LYS A 749 11.79 -4.20 0.04
C LYS A 749 11.29 -3.03 0.89
N MET A 750 11.88 -1.84 0.73
CA MET A 750 11.46 -0.62 1.44
C MET A 750 10.11 -0.10 0.92
N VAL A 751 9.90 -0.09 -0.40
CA VAL A 751 8.63 0.27 -1.03
C VAL A 751 7.54 -0.74 -0.69
N GLU A 752 7.86 -2.03 -0.70
CA GLU A 752 6.91 -3.09 -0.33
C GLU A 752 6.54 -3.02 1.17
N MET A 753 7.51 -2.74 2.06
CA MET A 753 7.23 -2.48 3.47
C MET A 753 6.30 -1.27 3.65
N MET A 754 6.46 -0.21 2.85
CA MET A 754 5.57 0.95 2.87
C MET A 754 4.17 0.57 2.40
N ASN A 755 4.04 -0.23 1.33
CA ASN A 755 2.74 -0.72 0.86
C ASN A 755 2.01 -1.54 1.93
N VAL A 756 2.70 -2.47 2.61
CA VAL A 756 2.15 -3.23 3.74
C VAL A 756 1.69 -2.28 4.85
N ALA A 757 2.48 -1.25 5.17
CA ALA A 757 2.12 -0.25 6.17
C ALA A 757 0.84 0.50 5.79
N LEU A 758 0.70 0.91 4.54
CA LEU A 758 -0.50 1.61 4.04
C LEU A 758 -1.75 0.73 4.03
N GLN A 759 -1.62 -0.56 3.69
CA GLN A 759 -2.72 -1.54 3.81
C GLN A 759 -3.13 -1.75 5.27
N CYS A 760 -2.16 -1.85 6.19
CA CYS A 760 -2.41 -1.96 7.63
C CYS A 760 -3.14 -0.72 8.19
N THR A 761 -2.88 0.46 7.62
CA THR A 761 -3.49 1.74 8.02
C THR A 761 -4.70 2.15 7.17
N ALA A 762 -5.40 1.19 6.56
CA ALA A 762 -6.65 1.47 5.85
C ALA A 762 -7.69 2.13 6.78
N SER A 763 -8.38 3.17 6.30
CA SER A 763 -9.40 3.88 7.08
C SER A 763 -10.53 2.94 7.50
N GLU A 764 -10.93 2.03 6.60
CA GLU A 764 -11.90 0.97 6.88
C GLU A 764 -11.23 -0.26 7.54
N PRO A 765 -11.66 -0.70 8.75
CA PRO A 765 -11.06 -1.84 9.44
C PRO A 765 -11.14 -3.16 8.66
N ALA A 766 -12.19 -3.33 7.85
CA ALA A 766 -12.39 -4.52 7.02
C ALA A 766 -11.39 -4.65 5.87
N ALA A 767 -10.80 -3.52 5.43
CA ALA A 767 -9.81 -3.48 4.35
C ALA A 767 -8.39 -3.76 4.82
N ARG A 768 -8.15 -3.82 6.14
CA ARG A 768 -6.83 -4.13 6.71
C ARG A 768 -6.53 -5.62 6.54
N PRO A 769 -5.27 -6.03 6.33
CA PRO A 769 -4.87 -7.44 6.33
C PRO A 769 -4.98 -8.05 7.74
N CYS A 770 -5.00 -9.37 7.85
CA CYS A 770 -4.92 -10.06 9.16
C CYS A 770 -3.45 -10.21 9.59
N ALA A 771 -3.18 -10.47 10.88
CA ALA A 771 -1.81 -10.59 11.38
C ALA A 771 -1.00 -11.70 10.70
N SER A 772 -1.67 -12.77 10.27
CA SER A 772 -1.06 -13.87 9.54
C SER A 772 -0.54 -13.44 8.17
N ASP A 773 -1.31 -12.63 7.43
CA ASP A 773 -0.93 -12.17 6.09
C ASP A 773 0.24 -11.19 6.16
N VAL A 774 0.20 -10.26 7.13
CA VAL A 774 1.28 -9.29 7.36
C VAL A 774 2.60 -9.97 7.72
N ALA A 775 2.55 -10.97 8.61
CA ALA A 775 3.74 -11.73 8.99
C ALA A 775 4.34 -12.50 7.81
N LYS A 776 3.50 -13.13 6.97
CA LYS A 776 3.94 -13.83 5.76
C LYS A 776 4.65 -12.90 4.77
N THR A 777 4.08 -11.71 4.51
CA THR A 777 4.69 -10.75 3.58
C THR A 777 6.04 -10.27 4.09
N LEU A 778 6.16 -9.91 5.37
CA LEU A 778 7.43 -9.43 5.93
C LEU A 778 8.49 -10.54 6.05
N ASP A 779 8.10 -11.78 6.36
CA ASP A 779 9.02 -12.94 6.42
C ASP A 779 9.70 -13.24 5.08
N SER A 780 9.06 -12.88 3.96
CA SER A 780 9.62 -13.05 2.61
C SER A 780 10.90 -12.20 2.40
N PHE A 781 11.08 -11.13 3.16
CA PHE A 781 12.21 -10.20 2.96
C PHE A 781 13.56 -10.75 3.43
N VAL A 782 13.57 -11.71 4.35
CA VAL A 782 14.81 -12.35 4.87
C VAL A 782 15.32 -13.43 3.92
N ARG A 783 14.42 -14.11 3.20
CA ARG A 783 14.77 -15.20 2.28
C ARG A 783 15.56 -14.74 1.04
N SER A 784 15.54 -13.44 0.75
CA SER A 784 16.23 -12.84 -0.41
C SER A 784 17.68 -12.40 -0.15
N ASN A 785 18.22 -12.48 1.08
CA ASN A 785 19.60 -12.06 1.41
C ASN A 785 20.61 -13.22 1.59
N SER A 786 20.17 -14.48 1.56
CA SER A 786 21.03 -15.65 1.91
C SER A 786 21.79 -16.31 0.76
N CYS A 787 21.76 -15.76 -0.47
CA CYS A 787 22.56 -16.27 -1.59
C CYS A 787 23.73 -15.33 -1.92
N GLY A 788 24.71 -15.26 -1.01
CA GLY A 788 25.96 -14.54 -1.21
C GLY A 788 27.06 -14.95 -0.23
N LEU A 789 28.05 -15.70 -0.72
CA LEU A 789 29.37 -16.01 -0.11
C LEU A 789 29.41 -17.00 1.06
N GLY A 790 29.82 -18.24 0.78
CA GLY A 790 30.27 -19.17 1.82
C GLY A 790 30.31 -20.66 1.44
N LEU A 791 31.07 -21.06 0.41
CA LEU A 791 31.48 -22.45 0.25
C LEU A 791 32.33 -22.90 1.46
N LYS A 792 31.86 -23.85 2.28
CA LYS A 792 32.57 -25.11 2.64
C LYS A 792 31.99 -25.87 3.84
N ARG A 793 31.83 -27.18 3.58
CA ARG A 793 32.13 -28.37 4.41
C ARG A 793 31.36 -28.63 5.72
N CYS A 794 30.63 -29.75 5.67
CA CYS A 794 30.54 -30.86 6.62
C CYS A 794 30.75 -30.59 8.12
N GLY A 795 29.75 -30.96 8.90
CA GLY A 795 29.89 -31.25 10.33
C GLY A 795 28.57 -31.65 10.96
N SER A 796 28.36 -32.96 11.05
CA SER A 796 27.45 -33.65 11.98
C SER A 796 27.30 -32.94 13.33
N VAL A 797 26.07 -32.76 13.82
CA VAL A 797 25.33 -33.64 14.77
C VAL A 797 23.85 -33.30 14.67
#